data_AF-A0A6B3M2C4-F1
#
_entry.id   AF-A0A6B3M2C4-F1
#
_cell.length_a   1.000
_cell.length_b   1.000
_cell.length_c   1.000
_cell.angle_alpha   90.00
_cell.angle_beta   90.00
_cell.angle_gamma   90.00
#
_symmetry.space_group_name_H-M   'P 1'
#
loop_
_entity.id
_entity.type
_entity.pdbx_description
1 polymer ?
#
loop_
_entity_poly.entity_id
_entity_poly.type
_entity_poly.pdbx_seq_one_letter_code
_entity_poly.pdbx_strand_id
1 'polypeptide(L)'
;MSTDFLHESTDLVAKVLHARPLSTYESMAESGAVGINADWENEQAESWYIEAQRQGEEAIISGLINEDQAAIEAGLKMFDWGFAQQSADGGFQGTGDPFHSTSLFVHAVARSLLLIEASSYSQQYADVVEGYKEKLANAAAWMIQPEVWETGISNNQPYTHRRYVVATALGLTSQLTGDSELMDYAPQYLADGLALQQPDGVNPEFGGHDSSYQMVGVVYAAQWVSYFPEEPLTAEVIEMIGKAIAWEQTRILADGEISSEGNTRTSGQEILRNGEVKGINNREIIRGFAYWASVTQDQVLEENAYEVARFYYDDDPSLMPALYPGDDFLSGTNGEDLIFSGDGDDFVRGRQSDDVLNGNAGNDTLKGGKGNDDVNGSIGNDALYGGNDNDTLSGGEGDDFLHGGAGNDLLNGDAGDDTLKGGKGDDLLQAGVGNDALYGGEEDDILNGGEGDDFLHGGAGDDLLNGDEGDDTLKGGKGDDLLQAGVGNDALYGGDGNDTLNGGEGDDFLHGGAGNDLLNGDAGNDTLYGGKGQDILNAGTDGDILYGGEDDDTLNGGEGDDFLHGGAGNDLLNGDAGSDFLDGGKGDDQLQSGIDNDTLFGSNGNDTLGSGEGDDFLNGGAGNDLLNGDAGDDTLYGDKGKDTLNGGVGSDILDGGKNDDTLNGGDGDDFFNGGAGNDLLNGDAGNDTLYGGRGNDLFLAGVGDDILYGGEGIDTLTGGAGADNFVLGDISIYYQTAGAADYALISDFNIAEGDQIQLKGLASDYLLQESVTIGSSQGTGIYLDTNNNGIYESTDELIALVSGSAALNFNYSTTFIFN
;
A
#
# COMPACT_ATOMS: atom_id res chain seq x y z
N MET A 1 3.51 -52.33 -2.75
CA MET A 1 2.66 -51.13 -2.63
C MET A 1 2.29 -51.04 -1.17
N SER A 2 2.49 -49.88 -0.54
CA SER A 2 1.99 -49.63 0.82
C SER A 2 0.47 -49.79 0.82
N THR A 3 -0.10 -50.18 1.95
CA THR A 3 -1.55 -50.17 2.18
C THR A 3 -2.04 -48.72 2.11
N ASP A 4 -2.26 -48.21 0.90
CA ASP A 4 -2.31 -46.77 0.68
C ASP A 4 -3.71 -46.22 0.92
N PHE A 5 -3.83 -45.62 2.10
CA PHE A 5 -4.81 -44.58 2.45
C PHE A 5 -5.05 -43.58 1.30
N LEU A 6 -4.06 -43.35 0.43
CA LEU A 6 -4.11 -42.49 -0.76
C LEU A 6 -5.32 -42.73 -1.68
N HIS A 7 -5.74 -43.99 -1.88
CA HIS A 7 -6.88 -44.30 -2.74
C HIS A 7 -8.21 -43.87 -2.10
N GLU A 8 -8.29 -43.94 -0.78
CA GLU A 8 -9.46 -43.59 0.02
C GLU A 8 -9.64 -42.09 0.19
N SER A 9 -8.53 -41.35 0.12
CA SER A 9 -8.49 -39.88 0.23
C SER A 9 -8.67 -39.15 -1.11
N THR A 10 -8.88 -39.85 -2.23
CA THR A 10 -9.17 -39.16 -3.50
C THR A 10 -10.48 -38.39 -3.37
N ASP A 11 -10.53 -37.16 -3.90
CA ASP A 11 -11.66 -36.25 -3.72
C ASP A 11 -13.01 -36.87 -4.10
N LEU A 12 -13.04 -37.61 -5.22
CA LEU A 12 -14.21 -38.36 -5.66
C LEU A 12 -14.61 -39.44 -4.65
N VAL A 13 -13.65 -40.21 -4.12
CA VAL A 13 -13.92 -41.28 -3.15
C VAL A 13 -14.31 -40.69 -1.79
N ALA A 14 -13.64 -39.65 -1.32
CA ALA A 14 -13.94 -38.92 -0.10
C ALA A 14 -15.38 -38.34 -0.13
N LYS A 15 -15.72 -37.62 -1.19
CA LYS A 15 -17.01 -36.94 -1.34
C LYS A 15 -18.16 -37.91 -1.66
N VAL A 16 -17.93 -39.00 -2.41
CA VAL A 16 -19.00 -39.98 -2.73
C VAL A 16 -19.17 -41.05 -1.64
N LEU A 17 -18.08 -41.56 -1.06
CA LEU A 17 -18.13 -42.63 -0.08
C LEU A 17 -18.36 -42.14 1.34
N HIS A 18 -17.81 -40.96 1.69
CA HIS A 18 -17.61 -40.54 3.08
C HIS A 18 -18.21 -39.17 3.44
N ALA A 19 -18.93 -38.48 2.54
CA ALA A 19 -19.55 -37.16 2.78
C ALA A 19 -20.76 -37.15 3.73
N ARG A 20 -20.61 -37.64 4.96
CA ARG A 20 -21.58 -37.37 6.02
C ARG A 20 -21.18 -36.09 6.76
N PRO A 21 -22.10 -35.12 6.95
CA PRO A 21 -21.79 -33.86 7.62
C PRO A 21 -21.19 -34.08 9.02
N LEU A 22 -20.17 -33.30 9.38
CA LEU A 22 -19.51 -33.27 10.69
C LEU A 22 -20.52 -33.24 11.87
N SER A 23 -21.62 -32.50 11.71
CA SER A 23 -22.70 -32.36 12.71
C SER A 23 -23.42 -33.68 13.05
N THR A 24 -23.22 -34.74 12.26
CA THR A 24 -23.84 -36.05 12.50
C THR A 24 -23.20 -36.80 13.67
N TYR A 25 -21.95 -36.47 14.03
CA TYR A 25 -21.15 -37.25 14.98
C TYR A 25 -20.87 -36.54 16.32
N GLU A 26 -21.06 -35.21 16.40
CA GLU A 26 -20.80 -34.40 17.60
C GLU A 26 -21.71 -34.69 18.81
N SER A 27 -22.80 -35.45 18.63
CA SER A 27 -23.81 -35.72 19.68
C SER A 27 -23.94 -37.19 20.12
N MET A 28 -22.95 -38.03 19.81
CA MET A 28 -23.00 -39.46 20.15
C MET A 28 -23.09 -39.73 21.66
N ALA A 29 -24.13 -40.46 22.07
CA ALA A 29 -24.26 -40.96 23.45
C ALA A 29 -23.12 -41.94 23.79
N GLU A 30 -22.90 -42.23 25.09
CA GLU A 30 -21.93 -43.26 25.56
C GLU A 30 -22.13 -44.64 24.92
N SER A 31 -23.32 -44.93 24.38
CA SER A 31 -23.65 -46.16 23.63
C SER A 31 -23.20 -46.15 22.16
N GLY A 32 -22.80 -45.01 21.60
CA GLY A 32 -22.40 -44.88 20.19
C GLY A 32 -23.54 -44.63 19.20
N ALA A 33 -24.73 -44.20 19.64
CA ALA A 33 -25.88 -43.92 18.75
C ALA A 33 -26.28 -42.42 18.69
N VAL A 34 -26.79 -41.96 17.54
CA VAL A 34 -27.39 -40.62 17.31
C VAL A 34 -28.71 -40.75 16.54
N GLY A 35 -29.72 -39.92 16.86
CA GLY A 35 -30.90 -39.68 16.02
C GLY A 35 -31.66 -40.94 15.59
N ILE A 36 -31.68 -41.22 14.28
CA ILE A 36 -32.33 -42.40 13.67
C ILE A 36 -31.91 -43.72 14.35
N ASN A 37 -30.68 -43.81 14.85
CA ASN A 37 -30.19 -45.00 15.58
C ASN A 37 -30.84 -45.15 16.98
N ALA A 38 -31.18 -44.05 17.66
CA ALA A 38 -31.87 -44.10 18.96
C ALA A 38 -33.36 -44.47 18.82
N ASP A 39 -34.00 -44.09 17.71
CA ASP A 39 -35.36 -44.55 17.36
C ASP A 39 -35.35 -46.03 16.96
N TRP A 40 -34.28 -46.51 16.31
CA TRP A 40 -34.10 -47.91 15.95
C TRP A 40 -33.79 -48.83 17.15
N GLU A 41 -33.07 -48.36 18.18
CA GLU A 41 -32.88 -49.12 19.44
C GLU A 41 -34.21 -49.56 20.09
N ASN A 42 -35.31 -48.84 19.84
CA ASN A 42 -36.65 -49.14 20.37
C ASN A 42 -37.44 -50.19 19.55
N GLU A 43 -37.04 -50.51 18.31
CA GLU A 43 -37.71 -51.50 17.45
C GLU A 43 -36.80 -52.72 17.20
N GLN A 44 -37.13 -53.87 17.80
CA GLN A 44 -36.29 -55.08 17.86
C GLN A 44 -35.62 -55.52 16.54
N ALA A 45 -34.28 -55.57 16.59
CA ALA A 45 -33.37 -56.68 16.27
C ALA A 45 -33.53 -57.47 14.95
N GLU A 46 -32.59 -57.26 14.01
CA GLU A 46 -32.01 -58.30 13.10
C GLU A 46 -30.98 -57.71 12.11
N SER A 47 -30.75 -56.39 12.06
CA SER A 47 -29.90 -55.74 11.02
C SER A 47 -28.83 -54.77 11.54
N TRP A 48 -28.63 -54.67 12.86
CA TRP A 48 -27.85 -53.58 13.48
C TRP A 48 -26.32 -53.66 13.33
N TYR A 49 -25.74 -54.86 13.22
CA TYR A 49 -24.30 -55.06 13.00
C TYR A 49 -23.86 -54.55 11.61
N ILE A 50 -24.74 -54.62 10.59
CA ILE A 50 -24.51 -54.08 9.25
C ILE A 50 -24.44 -52.55 9.28
N GLU A 51 -25.14 -51.92 10.21
CA GLU A 51 -25.16 -50.47 10.32
C GLU A 51 -24.00 -49.96 11.17
N ALA A 52 -23.67 -50.64 12.27
CA ALA A 52 -22.48 -50.32 13.09
C ALA A 52 -21.18 -50.46 12.29
N GLN A 53 -21.04 -51.49 11.44
CA GLN A 53 -19.87 -51.64 10.58
C GLN A 53 -19.75 -50.45 9.60
N ARG A 54 -20.85 -50.08 8.96
CA ARG A 54 -20.87 -49.15 7.83
C ARG A 54 -20.66 -47.73 8.32
N GLN A 55 -21.33 -47.38 9.41
CA GLN A 55 -21.22 -46.05 10.02
C GLN A 55 -19.89 -45.87 10.73
N GLY A 56 -19.38 -46.92 11.40
CA GLY A 56 -18.07 -46.88 12.05
C GLY A 56 -16.94 -46.71 11.05
N GLU A 57 -16.96 -47.46 9.96
CA GLU A 57 -16.00 -47.36 8.86
C GLU A 57 -16.11 -46.01 8.13
N GLU A 58 -17.32 -45.54 7.80
CA GLU A 58 -17.53 -44.23 7.17
C GLU A 58 -17.00 -43.09 8.07
N ALA A 59 -17.25 -43.14 9.39
CA ALA A 59 -16.81 -42.11 10.33
C ALA A 59 -15.28 -42.10 10.52
N ILE A 60 -14.65 -43.27 10.65
CA ILE A 60 -13.18 -43.35 10.77
C ILE A 60 -12.52 -42.83 9.51
N ILE A 61 -12.93 -43.29 8.33
CA ILE A 61 -12.29 -42.88 7.07
C ILE A 61 -12.52 -41.39 6.80
N SER A 62 -13.74 -40.88 7.03
CA SER A 62 -14.01 -39.44 6.96
C SER A 62 -13.15 -38.64 7.93
N GLY A 63 -12.99 -39.11 9.17
CA GLY A 63 -12.15 -38.44 10.15
C GLY A 63 -10.67 -38.47 9.79
N LEU A 64 -10.18 -39.57 9.18
CA LEU A 64 -8.81 -39.63 8.68
C LEU A 64 -8.58 -38.67 7.51
N ILE A 65 -9.55 -38.51 6.60
CA ILE A 65 -9.45 -37.60 5.44
C ILE A 65 -9.48 -36.12 5.88
N ASN A 66 -10.36 -35.78 6.82
CA ASN A 66 -10.59 -34.40 7.25
C ASN A 66 -9.78 -33.99 8.49
N GLU A 67 -8.83 -34.84 8.92
CA GLU A 67 -8.08 -34.66 10.17
C GLU A 67 -8.97 -34.43 11.42
N ASP A 68 -10.13 -35.07 11.44
CA ASP A 68 -11.12 -34.97 12.52
C ASP A 68 -11.02 -36.16 13.49
N GLN A 69 -10.34 -35.92 14.60
CA GLN A 69 -10.20 -36.87 15.71
C GLN A 69 -11.55 -37.31 16.29
N ALA A 70 -12.55 -36.42 16.34
CA ALA A 70 -13.84 -36.73 16.95
C ALA A 70 -14.62 -37.75 16.11
N ALA A 71 -14.55 -37.64 14.78
CA ALA A 71 -15.12 -38.63 13.85
C ALA A 71 -14.41 -40.00 13.95
N ILE A 72 -13.09 -40.02 14.10
CA ILE A 72 -12.33 -41.26 14.33
C ILE A 72 -12.77 -41.94 15.64
N GLU A 73 -12.83 -41.18 16.73
CA GLU A 73 -13.28 -41.69 18.03
C GLU A 73 -14.74 -42.15 18.02
N ALA A 74 -15.60 -41.45 17.28
CA ALA A 74 -16.98 -41.83 17.04
C ALA A 74 -17.07 -43.21 16.37
N GLY A 75 -16.36 -43.42 15.26
CA GLY A 75 -16.40 -44.71 14.57
C GLY A 75 -15.81 -45.87 15.40
N LEU A 76 -14.76 -45.62 16.17
CA LEU A 76 -14.21 -46.62 17.12
C LEU A 76 -15.22 -47.02 18.19
N LYS A 77 -15.99 -46.07 18.74
CA LYS A 77 -17.09 -46.38 19.69
C LYS A 77 -18.16 -47.28 19.06
N MET A 78 -18.47 -47.10 17.77
CA MET A 78 -19.42 -47.96 17.06
C MET A 78 -18.87 -49.39 16.90
N PHE A 79 -17.56 -49.54 16.66
CA PHE A 79 -16.92 -50.86 16.64
C PHE A 79 -16.91 -51.53 18.01
N ASP A 80 -16.63 -50.78 19.09
CA ASP A 80 -16.71 -51.30 20.46
C ASP A 80 -18.11 -51.81 20.80
N TRP A 81 -19.14 -51.06 20.42
CA TRP A 81 -20.53 -51.49 20.58
C TRP A 81 -20.80 -52.78 19.80
N GLY A 82 -20.35 -52.87 18.55
CA GLY A 82 -20.53 -54.06 17.72
C GLY A 82 -19.88 -55.29 18.35
N PHE A 83 -18.63 -55.19 18.79
CA PHE A 83 -17.93 -56.29 19.46
C PHE A 83 -18.52 -56.65 20.83
N ALA A 84 -19.23 -55.75 21.52
CA ALA A 84 -19.95 -56.10 22.74
C ALA A 84 -21.06 -57.14 22.51
N GLN A 85 -21.49 -57.31 21.26
CA GLN A 85 -22.48 -58.32 20.84
C GLN A 85 -21.85 -59.61 20.30
N GLN A 86 -20.52 -59.70 20.22
CA GLN A 86 -19.82 -60.90 19.79
C GLN A 86 -20.11 -62.05 20.77
N SER A 87 -20.55 -63.20 20.28
CA SER A 87 -20.74 -64.37 21.14
C SER A 87 -19.41 -64.98 21.57
N ALA A 88 -19.42 -65.76 22.64
CA ALA A 88 -18.21 -66.33 23.22
C ALA A 88 -17.44 -67.28 22.27
N ASP A 89 -18.10 -67.81 21.25
CA ASP A 89 -17.49 -68.65 20.20
C ASP A 89 -16.89 -67.82 19.04
N GLY A 90 -17.02 -66.49 19.06
CA GLY A 90 -16.42 -65.55 18.10
C GLY A 90 -17.37 -65.01 17.03
N GLY A 91 -18.51 -65.68 16.78
CA GLY A 91 -19.47 -65.25 15.76
C GLY A 91 -20.40 -64.11 16.21
N PHE A 92 -21.07 -63.48 15.24
CA PHE A 92 -22.16 -62.53 15.51
C PHE A 92 -23.51 -63.19 15.24
N GLN A 93 -24.20 -63.58 16.32
CA GLN A 93 -25.48 -64.29 16.29
C GLN A 93 -26.68 -63.35 16.24
N GLY A 94 -27.87 -63.88 15.92
CA GLY A 94 -29.12 -63.07 15.86
C GLY A 94 -29.32 -62.35 14.53
N THR A 95 -28.63 -62.82 13.49
CA THR A 95 -28.59 -62.28 12.14
C THR A 95 -29.17 -63.33 11.19
N GLY A 96 -29.82 -62.93 10.10
CA GLY A 96 -30.34 -63.89 9.12
C GLY A 96 -29.27 -64.78 8.47
N ASP A 97 -28.01 -64.32 8.50
CA ASP A 97 -26.83 -65.02 8.00
C ASP A 97 -25.60 -64.65 8.86
N PRO A 98 -25.31 -65.41 9.94
CA PRO A 98 -24.20 -65.11 10.86
C PRO A 98 -22.84 -65.11 10.20
N PHE A 99 -22.64 -65.92 9.17
CA PHE A 99 -21.36 -66.03 8.48
C PHE A 99 -21.09 -64.76 7.65
N HIS A 100 -22.05 -64.35 6.83
CA HIS A 100 -21.91 -63.13 6.03
C HIS A 100 -21.84 -61.87 6.90
N SER A 101 -22.67 -61.81 7.94
CA SER A 101 -22.70 -60.71 8.91
C SER A 101 -21.37 -60.53 9.64
N THR A 102 -20.78 -61.64 10.09
CA THR A 102 -19.46 -61.63 10.73
C THR A 102 -18.39 -61.18 9.74
N SER A 103 -18.44 -61.66 8.48
CA SER A 103 -17.45 -61.29 7.46
C SER A 103 -17.44 -59.79 7.14
N LEU A 104 -18.61 -59.16 7.03
CA LEU A 104 -18.70 -57.73 6.74
C LEU A 104 -18.20 -56.88 7.92
N PHE A 105 -18.54 -57.27 9.15
CA PHE A 105 -18.13 -56.53 10.34
C PHE A 105 -16.62 -56.64 10.57
N VAL A 106 -16.08 -57.86 10.47
CA VAL A 106 -14.64 -58.13 10.57
C VAL A 106 -13.87 -57.38 9.48
N HIS A 107 -14.40 -57.37 8.25
CA HIS A 107 -13.82 -56.60 7.15
C HIS A 107 -13.72 -55.11 7.49
N ALA A 108 -14.84 -54.47 7.83
CA ALA A 108 -14.91 -53.03 8.07
C ALA A 108 -13.95 -52.59 9.19
N VAL A 109 -13.89 -53.37 10.28
CA VAL A 109 -12.98 -53.09 11.39
C VAL A 109 -11.52 -53.31 10.96
N ALA A 110 -11.17 -54.47 10.39
CA ALA A 110 -9.79 -54.75 10.01
C ALA A 110 -9.24 -53.73 9.01
N ARG A 111 -10.06 -53.35 8.02
CA ARG A 111 -9.73 -52.29 7.04
C ARG A 111 -9.51 -50.94 7.70
N SER A 112 -10.45 -50.50 8.52
CA SER A 112 -10.37 -49.19 9.20
C SER A 112 -9.13 -49.08 10.10
N LEU A 113 -8.79 -50.16 10.81
CA LEU A 113 -7.59 -50.19 11.65
C LEU A 113 -6.29 -50.19 10.84
N LEU A 114 -6.24 -50.90 9.71
CA LEU A 114 -5.10 -50.83 8.78
C LEU A 114 -4.94 -49.42 8.18
N LEU A 115 -6.05 -48.73 7.87
CA LEU A 115 -6.00 -47.33 7.42
C LEU A 115 -5.53 -46.39 8.53
N ILE A 116 -5.96 -46.60 9.78
CA ILE A 116 -5.42 -45.87 10.94
C ILE A 116 -3.90 -46.12 11.07
N GLU A 117 -3.43 -47.37 10.98
CA GLU A 117 -1.99 -47.71 11.02
C GLU A 117 -1.20 -47.07 9.87
N ALA A 118 -1.83 -46.84 8.72
CA ALA A 118 -1.23 -46.20 7.55
C ALA A 118 -1.33 -44.65 7.55
N SER A 119 -2.06 -44.06 8.50
CA SER A 119 -2.32 -42.61 8.57
C SER A 119 -1.38 -41.86 9.52
N SER A 120 -1.50 -40.53 9.54
CA SER A 120 -0.88 -39.65 10.54
C SER A 120 -1.28 -39.98 11.98
N TYR A 121 -2.43 -40.64 12.19
CA TYR A 121 -2.97 -41.05 13.49
C TYR A 121 -2.42 -42.37 14.03
N SER A 122 -1.55 -43.05 13.27
CA SER A 122 -1.01 -44.38 13.61
C SER A 122 -0.42 -44.48 15.03
N GLN A 123 0.35 -43.49 15.47
CA GLN A 123 0.94 -43.47 16.81
C GLN A 123 -0.10 -43.23 17.91
N GLN A 124 -1.08 -42.37 17.64
CA GLN A 124 -2.11 -41.97 18.61
C GLN A 124 -3.05 -43.12 18.97
N TYR A 125 -3.39 -43.96 17.99
CA TYR A 125 -4.32 -45.07 18.18
C TYR A 125 -3.64 -46.44 18.24
N ALA A 126 -2.32 -46.52 18.38
CA ALA A 126 -1.58 -47.78 18.41
C ALA A 126 -2.11 -48.76 19.49
N ASP A 127 -2.36 -48.27 20.70
CA ASP A 127 -2.91 -49.09 21.80
C ASP A 127 -4.36 -49.54 21.53
N VAL A 128 -5.14 -48.70 20.84
CA VAL A 128 -6.52 -49.00 20.45
C VAL A 128 -6.54 -50.10 19.39
N VAL A 129 -5.72 -49.96 18.34
CA VAL A 129 -5.56 -50.96 17.28
C VAL A 129 -5.14 -52.31 17.88
N GLU A 130 -4.16 -52.32 18.78
CA GLU A 130 -3.71 -53.54 19.45
C GLU A 130 -4.84 -54.20 20.26
N GLY A 131 -5.70 -53.41 20.93
CA GLY A 131 -6.86 -53.89 21.67
C GLY A 131 -7.94 -54.58 20.82
N TYR A 132 -8.02 -54.30 19.52
CA TYR A 132 -8.97 -54.94 18.60
C TYR A 132 -8.45 -56.26 18.00
N LYS A 133 -7.14 -56.48 17.94
CA LYS A 133 -6.55 -57.66 17.28
C LYS A 133 -7.07 -58.98 17.85
N GLU A 134 -7.22 -59.09 19.18
CA GLU A 134 -7.76 -60.31 19.81
C GLU A 134 -9.23 -60.56 19.45
N LYS A 135 -10.05 -59.50 19.43
CA LYS A 135 -11.48 -59.58 19.09
C LYS A 135 -11.67 -59.99 17.61
N LEU A 136 -10.86 -59.43 16.72
CA LEU A 136 -10.82 -59.76 15.30
C LEU A 136 -10.34 -61.19 15.05
N ALA A 137 -9.23 -61.59 15.68
CA ALA A 137 -8.72 -62.96 15.58
C ALA A 137 -9.76 -63.98 16.03
N ASN A 138 -10.49 -63.73 17.12
CA ASN A 138 -11.57 -64.60 17.59
C ASN A 138 -12.73 -64.71 16.58
N ALA A 139 -13.13 -63.59 15.96
CA ALA A 139 -14.18 -63.59 14.93
C ALA A 139 -13.76 -64.32 13.66
N ALA A 140 -12.54 -64.07 13.17
CA ALA A 140 -12.00 -64.73 11.98
C ALA A 140 -11.77 -66.22 12.21
N ALA A 141 -11.28 -66.61 13.39
CA ALA A 141 -11.12 -68.01 13.80
C ALA A 141 -12.46 -68.75 13.82
N TRP A 142 -13.55 -68.10 14.26
CA TRP A 142 -14.90 -68.67 14.18
C TRP A 142 -15.33 -68.97 12.74
N MET A 143 -15.06 -68.05 11.81
CA MET A 143 -15.43 -68.22 10.39
C MET A 143 -14.76 -69.45 9.76
N ILE A 144 -13.50 -69.73 10.10
CA ILE A 144 -12.75 -70.87 9.54
C ILE A 144 -12.98 -72.20 10.27
N GLN A 145 -13.86 -72.25 11.28
CA GLN A 145 -14.23 -73.53 11.91
C GLN A 145 -14.90 -74.43 10.86
N PRO A 146 -14.54 -75.72 10.74
CA PRO A 146 -14.99 -76.57 9.62
C PRO A 146 -16.51 -76.57 9.37
N GLU A 147 -17.32 -76.69 10.43
CA GLU A 147 -18.78 -76.71 10.31
C GLU A 147 -19.38 -75.34 9.93
N VAL A 148 -18.77 -74.25 10.41
CA VAL A 148 -19.16 -72.86 10.10
C VAL A 148 -18.77 -72.52 8.68
N TRP A 149 -17.54 -72.85 8.29
CA TRP A 149 -16.99 -72.65 6.95
C TRP A 149 -17.82 -73.39 5.90
N GLU A 150 -18.03 -74.70 6.05
CA GLU A 150 -18.82 -75.48 5.08
C GLU A 150 -20.25 -74.93 4.91
N THR A 151 -20.91 -74.59 6.01
CA THR A 151 -22.28 -74.07 5.99
C THR A 151 -22.34 -72.66 5.41
N GLY A 152 -21.41 -71.79 5.80
CA GLY A 152 -21.30 -70.40 5.35
C GLY A 152 -21.02 -70.32 3.85
N ILE A 153 -20.07 -71.12 3.35
CA ILE A 153 -19.81 -71.23 1.91
C ILE A 153 -21.05 -71.67 1.16
N SER A 154 -21.76 -72.68 1.65
CA SER A 154 -22.96 -73.19 0.98
C SER A 154 -24.07 -72.14 0.92
N ASN A 155 -24.25 -71.34 1.98
CA ASN A 155 -25.25 -70.27 2.02
C ASN A 155 -24.90 -69.07 1.15
N ASN A 156 -23.60 -68.84 0.92
CA ASN A 156 -23.09 -67.79 0.05
C ASN A 156 -23.09 -68.16 -1.45
N GLN A 157 -23.62 -69.32 -1.85
CA GLN A 157 -23.77 -69.67 -3.27
C GLN A 157 -25.08 -69.12 -3.84
N PRO A 158 -25.09 -68.50 -5.05
CA PRO A 158 -23.98 -68.27 -5.99
C PRO A 158 -23.38 -66.85 -5.91
N TYR A 159 -23.41 -66.19 -4.74
CA TYR A 159 -23.08 -64.77 -4.59
C TYR A 159 -21.57 -64.49 -4.69
N THR A 160 -21.12 -63.82 -5.76
CA THR A 160 -19.70 -63.51 -5.93
C THR A 160 -19.23 -62.44 -4.95
N HIS A 161 -20.02 -61.36 -4.75
CA HIS A 161 -19.67 -60.26 -3.84
C HIS A 161 -19.38 -60.74 -2.41
N ARG A 162 -20.19 -61.67 -1.88
CA ARG A 162 -19.99 -62.25 -0.55
C ARG A 162 -18.69 -63.04 -0.42
N ARG A 163 -18.18 -63.58 -1.53
CA ARG A 163 -16.90 -64.30 -1.55
C ARG A 163 -15.72 -63.37 -1.45
N TYR A 164 -15.77 -62.28 -2.20
CA TYR A 164 -14.78 -61.22 -2.13
C TYR A 164 -14.73 -60.62 -0.73
N VAL A 165 -15.88 -60.31 -0.12
CA VAL A 165 -15.97 -59.83 1.28
C VAL A 165 -15.27 -60.74 2.27
N VAL A 166 -15.54 -62.05 2.23
CA VAL A 166 -14.95 -63.00 3.19
C VAL A 166 -13.46 -63.17 2.92
N ALA A 167 -13.04 -63.24 1.65
CA ALA A 167 -11.64 -63.34 1.30
C ALA A 167 -10.87 -62.11 1.81
N THR A 168 -11.36 -60.89 1.55
CA THR A 168 -10.75 -59.67 2.06
C THR A 168 -10.84 -59.57 3.58
N ALA A 169 -11.94 -59.97 4.23
CA ALA A 169 -12.05 -59.97 5.68
C ALA A 169 -10.96 -60.83 6.35
N LEU A 170 -10.77 -62.06 5.85
CA LEU A 170 -9.75 -62.98 6.34
C LEU A 170 -8.34 -62.49 6.02
N GLY A 171 -8.10 -61.99 4.80
CA GLY A 171 -6.82 -61.45 4.38
C GLY A 171 -6.39 -60.24 5.21
N LEU A 172 -7.28 -59.25 5.37
CA LEU A 172 -7.01 -58.04 6.14
C LEU A 172 -6.79 -58.37 7.62
N THR A 173 -7.57 -59.30 8.17
CA THR A 173 -7.38 -59.76 9.54
C THR A 173 -6.04 -60.49 9.69
N SER A 174 -5.64 -61.33 8.72
CA SER A 174 -4.34 -61.98 8.70
C SER A 174 -3.20 -60.94 8.71
N GLN A 175 -3.31 -59.91 7.87
CA GLN A 175 -2.34 -58.84 7.78
C GLN A 175 -2.21 -58.05 9.09
N LEU A 176 -3.35 -57.71 9.72
CA LEU A 176 -3.38 -56.92 10.95
C LEU A 176 -2.92 -57.73 12.19
N THR A 177 -3.29 -59.00 12.28
CA THR A 177 -3.04 -59.85 13.47
C THR A 177 -1.76 -60.70 13.35
N GLY A 178 -1.26 -60.91 12.14
CA GLY A 178 -0.17 -61.84 11.85
C GLY A 178 -0.59 -63.31 11.85
N ASP A 179 -1.88 -63.64 11.93
CA ASP A 179 -2.37 -65.02 11.86
C ASP A 179 -2.36 -65.54 10.41
N SER A 180 -1.32 -66.31 10.07
CA SER A 180 -1.14 -66.86 8.73
C SER A 180 -2.16 -67.94 8.36
N GLU A 181 -2.85 -68.58 9.32
CA GLU A 181 -3.84 -69.63 9.01
C GLU A 181 -5.04 -69.06 8.26
N LEU A 182 -5.42 -67.81 8.55
CA LEU A 182 -6.48 -67.10 7.84
C LEU A 182 -6.18 -66.94 6.34
N MET A 183 -4.90 -66.75 5.98
CA MET A 183 -4.45 -66.62 4.60
C MET A 183 -4.42 -67.96 3.85
N ASP A 184 -4.54 -69.11 4.53
CA ASP A 184 -4.72 -70.40 3.84
C ASP A 184 -6.15 -70.55 3.28
N TYR A 185 -7.13 -69.84 3.86
CA TYR A 185 -8.54 -69.90 3.46
C TYR A 185 -8.93 -68.81 2.45
N ALA A 186 -8.36 -67.60 2.57
CA ALA A 186 -8.75 -66.44 1.76
C ALA A 186 -8.55 -66.65 0.24
N PRO A 187 -7.38 -67.13 -0.27
CA PRO A 187 -7.18 -67.37 -1.69
C PRO A 187 -8.08 -68.47 -2.26
N GLN A 188 -8.34 -69.53 -1.49
CA GLN A 188 -9.24 -70.60 -1.93
C GLN A 188 -10.68 -70.07 -2.13
N TYR A 189 -11.15 -69.20 -1.23
CA TYR A 189 -12.49 -68.64 -1.33
C TYR A 189 -12.60 -67.58 -2.44
N LEU A 190 -11.52 -66.84 -2.67
CA LEU A 190 -11.37 -65.93 -3.80
C LEU A 190 -11.42 -66.68 -5.14
N ALA A 191 -10.70 -67.80 -5.26
CA ALA A 191 -10.72 -68.67 -6.44
C ALA A 191 -12.13 -69.21 -6.74
N ASP A 192 -12.87 -69.60 -5.69
CA ASP A 192 -14.25 -70.04 -5.86
C ASP A 192 -15.18 -68.89 -6.32
N GLY A 193 -14.87 -67.64 -5.98
CA GLY A 193 -15.58 -66.46 -6.48
C GLY A 193 -15.29 -66.18 -7.95
N LEU A 194 -14.02 -66.21 -8.32
CA LEU A 194 -13.58 -66.11 -9.72
C LEU A 194 -14.24 -67.18 -10.60
N ALA A 195 -14.38 -68.41 -10.09
CA ALA A 195 -15.00 -69.52 -10.82
C ALA A 195 -16.51 -69.32 -11.11
N LEU A 196 -17.16 -68.35 -10.45
CA LEU A 196 -18.56 -68.02 -10.68
C LEU A 196 -18.76 -66.92 -11.73
N GLN A 197 -17.73 -66.12 -12.07
CA GLN A 197 -17.87 -65.06 -13.06
C GLN A 197 -18.22 -65.66 -14.44
N GLN A 198 -19.21 -65.07 -15.11
CA GLN A 198 -19.55 -65.46 -16.48
C GLN A 198 -18.53 -64.91 -17.50
N PRO A 199 -18.38 -65.55 -18.69
CA PRO A 199 -17.41 -65.12 -19.69
C PRO A 199 -17.55 -63.67 -20.19
N ASP A 200 -18.74 -63.07 -20.06
CA ASP A 200 -19.06 -61.69 -20.43
C ASP A 200 -18.83 -60.67 -19.31
N GLY A 201 -18.30 -61.11 -18.16
CA GLY A 201 -18.01 -60.26 -17.00
C GLY A 201 -19.11 -60.23 -15.95
N VAL A 202 -20.28 -60.78 -16.27
CA VAL A 202 -21.45 -60.75 -15.38
C VAL A 202 -21.25 -61.70 -14.19
N ASN A 203 -21.40 -61.13 -13.00
CA ASN A 203 -21.39 -61.89 -11.76
C ASN A 203 -22.81 -62.42 -11.42
N PRO A 204 -22.98 -63.74 -11.20
CA PRO A 204 -24.28 -64.30 -10.90
C PRO A 204 -24.75 -63.98 -9.47
N GLU A 205 -26.05 -63.76 -9.33
CA GLU A 205 -26.78 -63.59 -8.08
C GLU A 205 -27.89 -64.66 -7.97
N PHE A 206 -28.40 -64.92 -6.76
CA PHE A 206 -29.50 -65.87 -6.60
C PHE A 206 -30.76 -65.39 -7.35
N GLY A 207 -31.00 -66.01 -8.50
CA GLY A 207 -32.13 -65.71 -9.38
C GLY A 207 -31.81 -64.81 -10.58
N GLY A 208 -30.58 -64.35 -10.81
CA GLY A 208 -30.22 -63.53 -11.99
C GLY A 208 -28.98 -62.65 -11.80
N HIS A 209 -29.02 -61.41 -12.29
CA HIS A 209 -27.96 -60.39 -12.15
C HIS A 209 -28.53 -59.08 -11.57
N ASP A 210 -27.71 -58.39 -10.75
CA ASP A 210 -27.97 -57.10 -10.10
C ASP A 210 -26.70 -56.23 -10.15
N SER A 211 -26.76 -55.10 -10.86
CA SER A 211 -25.63 -54.18 -11.03
C SER A 211 -25.06 -53.65 -9.71
N SER A 212 -25.91 -53.39 -8.71
CA SER A 212 -25.45 -52.88 -7.42
C SER A 212 -24.58 -53.93 -6.71
N TYR A 213 -25.01 -55.20 -6.69
CA TYR A 213 -24.21 -56.26 -6.07
C TYR A 213 -22.96 -56.61 -6.87
N GLN A 214 -23.00 -56.51 -8.20
CA GLN A 214 -21.81 -56.65 -9.02
C GLN A 214 -20.76 -55.60 -8.64
N MET A 215 -21.17 -54.34 -8.50
CA MET A 215 -20.25 -53.25 -8.14
C MET A 215 -19.78 -53.30 -6.69
N VAL A 216 -20.62 -53.79 -5.76
CA VAL A 216 -20.16 -54.17 -4.42
C VAL A 216 -19.05 -55.22 -4.51
N GLY A 217 -19.21 -56.23 -5.36
CA GLY A 217 -18.19 -57.24 -5.61
C GLY A 217 -16.89 -56.65 -6.20
N VAL A 218 -17.00 -55.67 -7.09
CA VAL A 218 -15.87 -54.92 -7.64
C VAL A 218 -15.12 -54.17 -6.54
N VAL A 219 -15.81 -53.47 -5.64
CA VAL A 219 -15.18 -52.75 -4.53
C VAL A 219 -14.34 -53.68 -3.65
N TYR A 220 -14.93 -54.79 -3.17
CA TYR A 220 -14.20 -55.74 -2.33
C TYR A 220 -13.07 -56.46 -3.10
N ALA A 221 -13.27 -56.78 -4.38
CA ALA A 221 -12.22 -57.36 -5.19
C ALA A 221 -11.07 -56.36 -5.43
N ALA A 222 -11.37 -55.08 -5.64
CA ALA A 222 -10.38 -54.03 -5.78
C ALA A 222 -9.59 -53.82 -4.49
N GLN A 223 -10.26 -53.88 -3.34
CA GLN A 223 -9.59 -53.88 -2.04
C GLN A 223 -8.59 -55.06 -1.93
N TRP A 224 -8.96 -56.26 -2.37
CA TRP A 224 -8.00 -57.37 -2.41
C TRP A 224 -6.76 -57.01 -3.25
N VAL A 225 -6.94 -56.41 -4.42
CA VAL A 225 -5.82 -55.97 -5.28
C VAL A 225 -4.92 -54.96 -4.57
N SER A 226 -5.52 -53.99 -3.86
CA SER A 226 -4.78 -52.94 -3.15
C SER A 226 -4.00 -53.47 -1.96
N TYR A 227 -4.60 -54.35 -1.14
CA TYR A 227 -3.98 -54.85 0.09
C TYR A 227 -3.07 -56.07 -0.14
N PHE A 228 -3.33 -56.85 -1.19
CA PHE A 228 -2.60 -58.10 -1.50
C PHE A 228 -2.07 -58.14 -2.94
N PRO A 229 -1.25 -57.16 -3.37
CA PRO A 229 -0.79 -57.06 -4.76
C PRO A 229 0.09 -58.23 -5.20
N GLU A 230 0.75 -58.90 -4.25
CA GLU A 230 1.68 -60.01 -4.51
C GLU A 230 1.02 -61.41 -4.46
N GLU A 231 -0.28 -61.49 -4.15
CA GLU A 231 -0.99 -62.77 -4.09
C GLU A 231 -1.20 -63.37 -5.51
N PRO A 232 -1.00 -64.69 -5.72
CA PRO A 232 -1.01 -65.27 -7.06
C PRO A 232 -2.30 -65.09 -7.86
N LEU A 233 -3.45 -64.98 -7.17
CA LEU A 233 -4.75 -64.82 -7.80
C LEU A 233 -5.05 -63.36 -8.18
N THR A 234 -4.25 -62.38 -7.73
CA THR A 234 -4.53 -60.96 -7.92
C THR A 234 -4.64 -60.57 -9.40
N ALA A 235 -3.82 -61.13 -10.29
CA ALA A 235 -3.94 -60.88 -11.73
C ALA A 235 -5.29 -61.36 -12.32
N GLU A 236 -5.80 -62.50 -11.85
CA GLU A 236 -7.11 -63.04 -12.26
C GLU A 236 -8.26 -62.19 -11.70
N VAL A 237 -8.09 -61.63 -10.50
CA VAL A 237 -9.03 -60.67 -9.90
C VAL A 237 -9.08 -59.37 -10.69
N ILE A 238 -7.94 -58.80 -11.09
CA ILE A 238 -7.87 -57.60 -11.94
C ILE A 238 -8.60 -57.83 -13.26
N GLU A 239 -8.40 -59.00 -13.90
CA GLU A 239 -9.09 -59.36 -15.14
C GLU A 239 -10.62 -59.47 -14.94
N MET A 240 -11.04 -60.08 -13.84
CA MET A 240 -12.45 -60.20 -13.44
C MET A 240 -13.08 -58.82 -13.26
N ILE A 241 -12.44 -57.92 -12.51
CA ILE A 241 -12.91 -56.55 -12.27
C ILE A 241 -13.06 -55.80 -13.60
N GLY A 242 -12.02 -55.84 -14.45
CA GLY A 242 -12.05 -55.15 -15.74
C GLY A 242 -13.21 -55.60 -16.63
N LYS A 243 -13.55 -56.90 -16.62
CA LYS A 243 -14.72 -57.42 -17.35
C LYS A 243 -16.05 -56.97 -16.75
N ALA A 244 -16.17 -56.98 -15.43
CA ALA A 244 -17.39 -56.53 -14.75
C ALA A 244 -17.65 -55.04 -15.01
N ILE A 245 -16.61 -54.22 -14.93
CA ILE A 245 -16.67 -52.78 -15.20
C ILE A 245 -16.96 -52.50 -16.67
N ALA A 246 -16.26 -53.15 -17.60
CA ALA A 246 -16.52 -52.99 -19.03
C ALA A 246 -17.97 -53.34 -19.39
N TRP A 247 -18.56 -54.33 -18.70
CA TRP A 247 -19.96 -54.67 -18.86
C TRP A 247 -20.89 -53.55 -18.34
N GLU A 248 -20.67 -53.04 -17.12
CA GLU A 248 -21.48 -51.95 -16.54
C GLU A 248 -21.38 -50.64 -17.33
N GLN A 249 -20.21 -50.32 -17.90
CA GLN A 249 -20.03 -49.14 -18.74
C GLN A 249 -21.00 -49.12 -19.94
N THR A 250 -21.33 -50.30 -20.49
CA THR A 250 -22.30 -50.37 -21.60
C THR A 250 -23.73 -50.01 -21.20
N ARG A 251 -23.99 -49.83 -19.90
CA ARG A 251 -25.31 -49.54 -19.33
C ARG A 251 -25.47 -48.09 -18.89
N ILE A 252 -24.41 -47.31 -18.86
CA ILE A 252 -24.46 -45.87 -18.60
C ILE A 252 -25.02 -45.17 -19.84
N LEU A 253 -26.14 -44.47 -19.68
CA LEU A 253 -26.77 -43.68 -20.73
C LEU A 253 -26.05 -42.33 -20.87
N ALA A 254 -26.32 -41.61 -21.97
CA ALA A 254 -25.63 -40.37 -22.29
C ALA A 254 -25.91 -39.22 -21.30
N ASP A 255 -26.95 -39.35 -20.48
CA ASP A 255 -27.33 -38.42 -19.42
C ASP A 255 -26.80 -38.84 -18.04
N GLY A 256 -26.02 -39.92 -17.95
CA GLY A 256 -25.49 -40.45 -16.69
C GLY A 256 -26.44 -41.44 -15.98
N GLU A 257 -27.66 -41.67 -16.48
CA GLU A 257 -28.56 -42.69 -15.92
C GLU A 257 -28.00 -44.10 -16.16
N ILE A 258 -28.01 -44.96 -15.14
CA ILE A 258 -27.67 -46.38 -15.33
C ILE A 258 -28.92 -47.16 -15.70
N SER A 259 -28.92 -47.71 -16.91
CA SER A 259 -30.05 -48.49 -17.41
C SER A 259 -30.32 -49.75 -16.60
N SER A 260 -31.56 -49.89 -16.10
CA SER A 260 -32.04 -51.12 -15.43
C SER A 260 -32.28 -52.33 -16.36
N GLU A 261 -32.24 -52.13 -17.68
CA GLU A 261 -32.41 -53.20 -18.66
C GLU A 261 -31.29 -54.26 -18.54
N GLY A 262 -31.65 -55.55 -18.46
CA GLY A 262 -30.67 -56.65 -18.35
C GLY A 262 -30.42 -57.14 -16.91
N ASN A 263 -30.87 -56.40 -15.89
CA ASN A 263 -30.96 -56.95 -14.53
C ASN A 263 -32.05 -58.04 -14.49
N THR A 264 -31.68 -59.26 -14.08
CA THR A 264 -32.48 -60.49 -14.33
C THR A 264 -32.92 -61.23 -13.07
N ARG A 265 -32.61 -60.73 -11.87
CA ARG A 265 -33.02 -61.37 -10.61
C ARG A 265 -34.54 -61.64 -10.64
N THR A 266 -34.95 -62.91 -10.67
CA THR A 266 -36.32 -63.36 -10.98
C THR A 266 -37.38 -62.52 -10.27
N SER A 267 -38.23 -61.84 -11.04
CA SER A 267 -39.30 -60.90 -10.64
C SER A 267 -38.89 -59.50 -10.14
N GLY A 268 -37.63 -59.12 -10.33
CA GLY A 268 -37.26 -57.81 -10.88
C GLY A 268 -37.00 -56.66 -9.91
N GLN A 269 -37.13 -56.85 -8.60
CA GLN A 269 -36.70 -55.87 -7.59
C GLN A 269 -36.72 -56.53 -6.21
N GLU A 270 -35.74 -56.23 -5.35
CA GLU A 270 -35.81 -56.68 -3.96
C GLU A 270 -37.08 -56.08 -3.35
N ILE A 271 -38.00 -56.90 -2.87
CA ILE A 271 -39.19 -56.34 -2.23
C ILE A 271 -38.81 -55.98 -0.80
N LEU A 272 -38.74 -54.68 -0.48
CA LEU A 272 -38.65 -54.18 0.88
C LEU A 272 -39.72 -54.86 1.74
N ARG A 273 -39.53 -54.98 3.06
CA ARG A 273 -40.52 -55.64 3.95
C ARG A 273 -41.94 -55.03 3.85
N ASN A 274 -42.05 -53.82 3.28
CA ASN A 274 -43.30 -53.10 3.00
C ASN A 274 -43.99 -53.44 1.66
N GLY A 275 -43.41 -54.31 0.81
CA GLY A 275 -44.00 -54.67 -0.49
C GLY A 275 -43.49 -53.85 -1.67
N GLU A 276 -42.64 -52.84 -1.43
CA GLU A 276 -42.06 -52.00 -2.47
C GLU A 276 -40.82 -52.59 -3.10
N VAL A 277 -40.61 -52.16 -4.31
CA VAL A 277 -39.73 -52.69 -5.31
C VAL A 277 -38.42 -51.89 -5.21
N LYS A 278 -37.36 -52.48 -4.64
CA LYS A 278 -36.08 -51.81 -4.34
C LYS A 278 -35.37 -51.43 -5.62
N GLY A 279 -35.16 -50.14 -5.82
CA GLY A 279 -34.36 -49.60 -6.92
C GLY A 279 -32.91 -50.07 -6.88
N ILE A 280 -32.21 -49.88 -8.00
CA ILE A 280 -30.76 -50.06 -8.06
C ILE A 280 -30.13 -49.14 -7.00
N ASN A 281 -29.17 -49.66 -6.23
CA ASN A 281 -28.45 -48.83 -5.29
C ASN A 281 -27.36 -48.08 -6.05
N ASN A 282 -27.74 -46.92 -6.60
CA ASN A 282 -26.89 -46.11 -7.47
C ASN A 282 -25.59 -45.69 -6.77
N ARG A 283 -25.64 -45.50 -5.43
CA ARG A 283 -24.45 -45.24 -4.61
C ARG A 283 -23.40 -46.31 -4.88
N GLU A 284 -23.75 -47.59 -4.71
CA GLU A 284 -22.81 -48.73 -4.88
C GLU A 284 -22.21 -48.84 -6.28
N ILE A 285 -22.92 -48.37 -7.31
CA ILE A 285 -22.38 -48.37 -8.67
C ILE A 285 -21.34 -47.28 -8.85
N ILE A 286 -21.63 -46.06 -8.37
CA ILE A 286 -20.64 -44.96 -8.35
C ILE A 286 -19.44 -45.40 -7.51
N ARG A 287 -19.65 -46.07 -6.36
CA ARG A 287 -18.57 -46.59 -5.51
C ARG A 287 -17.63 -47.50 -6.30
N GLY A 288 -18.16 -48.44 -7.08
CA GLY A 288 -17.32 -49.38 -7.81
C GLY A 288 -16.50 -48.71 -8.93
N PHE A 289 -17.07 -47.73 -9.65
CA PHE A 289 -16.32 -46.96 -10.64
C PHE A 289 -15.25 -46.08 -10.00
N ALA A 290 -15.62 -45.30 -8.98
CA ALA A 290 -14.71 -44.40 -8.28
C ALA A 290 -13.54 -45.16 -7.63
N TYR A 291 -13.83 -46.28 -6.96
CA TYR A 291 -12.80 -47.09 -6.30
C TYR A 291 -11.85 -47.74 -7.30
N TRP A 292 -12.36 -48.25 -8.42
CA TRP A 292 -11.48 -48.85 -9.42
C TRP A 292 -10.69 -47.80 -10.21
N ALA A 293 -11.29 -46.64 -10.49
CA ALA A 293 -10.58 -45.49 -11.05
C ALA A 293 -9.44 -45.06 -10.13
N SER A 294 -9.66 -45.00 -8.80
CA SER A 294 -8.58 -44.63 -7.87
C SER A 294 -7.47 -45.69 -7.80
N VAL A 295 -7.81 -46.99 -7.85
CA VAL A 295 -6.82 -48.09 -7.86
C VAL A 295 -6.00 -48.14 -9.15
N THR A 296 -6.62 -47.82 -10.30
CA THR A 296 -5.97 -47.94 -11.63
C THR A 296 -5.46 -46.63 -12.22
N GLN A 297 -5.87 -45.49 -11.66
CA GLN A 297 -5.68 -44.15 -12.22
C GLN A 297 -6.27 -44.00 -13.64
N ASP A 298 -7.39 -44.67 -13.91
CA ASP A 298 -8.04 -44.68 -15.23
C ASP A 298 -9.05 -43.53 -15.33
N GLN A 299 -8.71 -42.52 -16.14
CA GLN A 299 -9.52 -41.31 -16.36
C GLN A 299 -10.90 -41.61 -16.96
N VAL A 300 -11.03 -42.64 -17.80
CA VAL A 300 -12.34 -42.97 -18.39
C VAL A 300 -13.27 -43.51 -17.31
N LEU A 301 -12.74 -44.25 -16.35
CA LEU A 301 -13.52 -44.76 -15.22
C LEU A 301 -13.90 -43.67 -14.23
N GLU A 302 -13.02 -42.70 -14.04
CA GLU A 302 -13.28 -41.49 -13.26
C GLU A 302 -14.39 -40.64 -13.90
N GLU A 303 -14.30 -40.35 -15.21
CA GLU A 303 -15.35 -39.66 -15.97
C GLU A 303 -16.71 -40.37 -15.86
N ASN A 304 -16.74 -41.70 -15.99
CA ASN A 304 -17.97 -42.48 -15.83
C ASN A 304 -18.54 -42.35 -14.40
N ALA A 305 -17.69 -42.31 -13.38
CA ALA A 305 -18.14 -42.11 -12.01
C ALA A 305 -18.74 -40.71 -11.81
N TYR A 306 -18.14 -39.68 -12.40
CA TYR A 306 -18.63 -38.31 -12.37
C TYR A 306 -19.95 -38.12 -13.13
N GLU A 307 -20.08 -38.69 -14.34
CA GLU A 307 -21.31 -38.59 -15.12
C GLU A 307 -22.50 -39.25 -14.40
N VAL A 308 -22.27 -40.42 -13.78
CA VAL A 308 -23.29 -41.07 -12.96
C VAL A 308 -23.57 -40.25 -11.70
N ALA A 309 -22.55 -39.70 -11.03
CA ALA A 309 -22.74 -38.86 -9.86
C ALA A 309 -23.54 -37.59 -10.16
N ARG A 310 -23.24 -36.90 -11.27
CA ARG A 310 -23.95 -35.69 -11.72
C ARG A 310 -25.44 -35.95 -11.92
N PHE A 311 -25.80 -37.02 -12.63
CA PHE A 311 -27.22 -37.37 -12.86
C PHE A 311 -28.00 -37.60 -11.55
N TYR A 312 -27.37 -38.21 -10.54
CA TYR A 312 -28.06 -38.62 -9.31
C TYR A 312 -27.91 -37.65 -8.13
N TYR A 313 -26.96 -36.71 -8.16
CA TYR A 313 -26.70 -35.73 -7.09
C TYR A 313 -26.94 -34.25 -7.51
N ASP A 314 -27.56 -34.01 -8.67
CA ASP A 314 -27.82 -32.67 -9.25
C ASP A 314 -28.58 -31.70 -8.32
N ASP A 315 -29.28 -32.21 -7.30
CA ASP A 315 -30.07 -31.42 -6.34
C ASP A 315 -29.27 -30.86 -5.13
N ASP A 316 -27.97 -31.19 -4.99
CA ASP A 316 -27.10 -30.68 -3.90
C ASP A 316 -25.67 -30.36 -4.39
N PRO A 317 -25.39 -29.09 -4.75
CA PRO A 317 -24.09 -28.64 -5.25
C PRO A 317 -22.94 -28.84 -4.25
N SER A 318 -23.22 -28.94 -2.95
CA SER A 318 -22.19 -29.17 -1.93
C SER A 318 -21.59 -30.59 -1.98
N LEU A 319 -22.22 -31.49 -2.74
CA LEU A 319 -21.75 -32.84 -3.00
C LEU A 319 -20.98 -32.97 -4.33
N MET A 320 -20.84 -31.88 -5.10
CA MET A 320 -20.05 -31.83 -6.34
C MET A 320 -18.59 -31.47 -6.01
N PRO A 321 -17.58 -32.29 -6.37
CA PRO A 321 -16.19 -31.87 -6.29
C PRO A 321 -15.93 -30.73 -7.28
N ALA A 322 -15.18 -29.70 -6.86
CA ALA A 322 -14.58 -28.72 -7.76
C ALA A 322 -13.80 -29.45 -8.86
N LEU A 323 -14.00 -29.00 -10.10
CA LEU A 323 -13.42 -29.60 -11.30
C LEU A 323 -11.95 -29.19 -11.41
N TYR A 324 -11.05 -30.01 -10.85
CA TYR A 324 -9.58 -30.02 -11.07
C TYR A 324 -8.77 -28.77 -10.68
N PRO A 325 -7.53 -28.94 -10.19
CA PRO A 325 -6.49 -27.91 -10.29
C PRO A 325 -5.96 -27.86 -11.72
N GLY A 326 -6.19 -26.77 -12.45
CA GLY A 326 -5.64 -26.51 -13.77
C GLY A 326 -6.35 -25.38 -14.53
N ASP A 327 -5.59 -24.66 -15.37
CA ASP A 327 -6.01 -23.50 -16.16
C ASP A 327 -7.35 -23.70 -16.91
N ASP A 328 -8.37 -22.96 -16.47
CA ASP A 328 -9.74 -23.06 -16.94
C ASP A 328 -10.18 -21.88 -17.83
N PHE A 329 -11.18 -22.12 -18.68
CA PHE A 329 -11.87 -21.08 -19.45
C PHE A 329 -13.36 -21.09 -19.12
N LEU A 330 -13.81 -20.16 -18.30
CA LEU A 330 -15.20 -20.03 -17.86
C LEU A 330 -15.86 -18.81 -18.50
N SER A 331 -17.13 -18.95 -18.86
CA SER A 331 -17.91 -17.83 -19.38
C SER A 331 -19.38 -17.94 -18.98
N GLY A 332 -19.84 -16.89 -18.31
CA GLY A 332 -21.22 -16.66 -17.91
C GLY A 332 -22.21 -16.53 -19.07
N THR A 333 -23.45 -16.29 -18.71
CA THR A 333 -24.61 -16.11 -19.58
C THR A 333 -24.73 -14.65 -20.03
N ASN A 334 -25.88 -14.00 -19.87
CA ASN A 334 -26.04 -12.54 -19.98
C ASN A 334 -26.95 -12.04 -18.85
N GLY A 335 -27.17 -12.89 -17.84
CA GLY A 335 -27.86 -12.55 -16.61
C GLY A 335 -26.88 -12.80 -15.48
N GLU A 336 -27.23 -12.37 -14.27
CA GLU A 336 -26.38 -12.46 -13.07
C GLU A 336 -25.81 -13.88 -12.88
N ASP A 337 -24.49 -13.99 -12.95
CA ASP A 337 -23.74 -15.23 -12.80
C ASP A 337 -22.86 -15.19 -11.53
N LEU A 338 -22.65 -16.36 -10.92
CA LEU A 338 -21.69 -16.57 -9.83
C LEU A 338 -20.68 -17.62 -10.31
N ILE A 339 -19.43 -17.22 -10.53
CA ILE A 339 -18.40 -18.05 -11.15
C ILE A 339 -17.17 -18.13 -10.25
N PHE A 340 -16.77 -19.35 -9.89
CA PHE A 340 -15.52 -19.66 -9.20
C PHE A 340 -14.69 -20.57 -10.10
N SER A 341 -13.45 -20.20 -10.42
CA SER A 341 -12.61 -20.95 -11.36
C SER A 341 -11.75 -22.03 -10.70
N GLY A 342 -11.22 -21.78 -9.51
CA GLY A 342 -10.49 -22.78 -8.72
C GLY A 342 -8.99 -22.54 -8.76
N ASP A 343 -8.17 -23.57 -8.56
CA ASP A 343 -6.72 -23.39 -8.64
C ASP A 343 -6.27 -23.51 -10.11
N GLY A 344 -5.43 -22.61 -10.61
CA GLY A 344 -4.93 -22.60 -12.00
C GLY A 344 -4.76 -21.18 -12.54
N ASP A 345 -4.09 -21.00 -13.68
CA ASP A 345 -4.08 -19.69 -14.37
C ASP A 345 -5.35 -19.61 -15.26
N ASP A 346 -6.43 -19.06 -14.72
CA ASP A 346 -7.77 -19.16 -15.27
C ASP A 346 -8.16 -17.95 -16.12
N PHE A 347 -9.20 -18.14 -16.95
CA PHE A 347 -9.79 -17.08 -17.74
C PHE A 347 -11.32 -17.08 -17.59
N VAL A 348 -11.86 -16.03 -16.97
CA VAL A 348 -13.29 -15.92 -16.61
C VAL A 348 -13.94 -14.71 -17.29
N ARG A 349 -15.21 -14.86 -17.74
CA ARG A 349 -16.02 -13.75 -18.29
C ARG A 349 -17.46 -13.77 -17.78
N GLY A 350 -17.94 -12.70 -17.15
CA GLY A 350 -19.36 -12.51 -16.77
C GLY A 350 -20.27 -12.19 -17.98
N ARG A 351 -19.96 -11.07 -18.65
CA ARG A 351 -20.55 -10.46 -19.87
C ARG A 351 -21.55 -9.34 -19.62
N GLN A 352 -22.68 -9.61 -18.99
CA GLN A 352 -23.83 -8.72 -18.94
C GLN A 352 -24.63 -8.99 -17.68
N SER A 353 -25.11 -7.92 -17.05
CA SER A 353 -25.73 -7.90 -15.71
C SER A 353 -24.68 -8.02 -14.61
N ASP A 354 -25.10 -7.80 -13.38
CA ASP A 354 -24.25 -7.79 -12.20
C ASP A 354 -23.76 -9.23 -11.90
N ASP A 355 -22.47 -9.49 -12.16
CA ASP A 355 -21.84 -10.80 -12.04
C ASP A 355 -20.87 -10.84 -10.84
N VAL A 356 -20.66 -12.03 -10.25
CA VAL A 356 -19.66 -12.27 -9.20
C VAL A 356 -18.65 -13.28 -9.69
N LEU A 357 -17.38 -12.88 -9.82
CA LEU A 357 -16.29 -13.66 -10.37
C LEU A 357 -15.17 -13.83 -9.34
N ASN A 358 -14.67 -15.06 -9.16
CA ASN A 358 -13.56 -15.33 -8.25
C ASN A 358 -12.54 -16.31 -8.87
N GLY A 359 -11.28 -15.87 -8.91
CA GLY A 359 -10.12 -16.57 -9.48
C GLY A 359 -9.64 -17.71 -8.58
N ASN A 360 -9.41 -17.42 -7.30
CA ASN A 360 -8.78 -18.26 -6.29
C ASN A 360 -7.25 -18.24 -6.41
N ALA A 361 -6.60 -19.31 -6.86
CA ALA A 361 -5.15 -19.40 -6.79
C ALA A 361 -4.55 -19.61 -8.17
N GLY A 362 -3.69 -18.70 -8.61
CA GLY A 362 -3.04 -18.71 -9.91
C GLY A 362 -3.04 -17.32 -10.51
N ASN A 363 -2.51 -17.16 -11.73
CA ASN A 363 -2.46 -15.87 -12.42
C ASN A 363 -3.66 -15.77 -13.37
N ASP A 364 -4.75 -15.28 -12.84
CA ASP A 364 -6.05 -15.32 -13.46
C ASP A 364 -6.31 -14.11 -14.36
N THR A 365 -7.27 -14.23 -15.28
CA THR A 365 -7.81 -13.12 -16.04
C THR A 365 -9.32 -13.11 -15.95
N LEU A 366 -9.87 -12.15 -15.21
CA LEU A 366 -11.30 -12.03 -14.94
C LEU A 366 -11.87 -10.80 -15.63
N LYS A 367 -13.05 -10.92 -16.23
CA LYS A 367 -13.73 -9.81 -16.91
C LYS A 367 -15.20 -9.78 -16.57
N GLY A 368 -15.65 -8.76 -15.84
CA GLY A 368 -17.06 -8.51 -15.48
C GLY A 368 -17.90 -8.26 -16.74
N GLY A 369 -17.75 -7.08 -17.34
CA GLY A 369 -18.26 -6.72 -18.65
C GLY A 369 -19.23 -5.54 -18.62
N LYS A 370 -20.44 -5.75 -18.13
CA LYS A 370 -21.52 -4.74 -18.10
C LYS A 370 -22.42 -5.08 -16.94
N GLY A 371 -22.84 -4.09 -16.18
CA GLY A 371 -23.49 -4.35 -14.90
C GLY A 371 -22.51 -4.01 -13.80
N ASN A 372 -22.99 -4.01 -12.56
CA ASN A 372 -22.13 -3.74 -11.42
C ASN A 372 -21.51 -5.08 -10.97
N ASP A 373 -20.29 -5.35 -11.39
CA ASP A 373 -19.63 -6.64 -11.22
C ASP A 373 -18.74 -6.67 -9.97
N ASP A 374 -18.70 -7.80 -9.26
CA ASP A 374 -17.78 -8.07 -8.14
C ASP A 374 -16.73 -9.09 -8.61
N VAL A 375 -15.47 -8.65 -8.74
CA VAL A 375 -14.39 -9.41 -9.37
C VAL A 375 -13.21 -9.54 -8.42
N ASN A 376 -12.87 -10.78 -8.05
CA ASN A 376 -11.82 -11.06 -7.07
C ASN A 376 -10.76 -12.03 -7.65
N GLY A 377 -9.49 -11.60 -7.67
CA GLY A 377 -8.34 -12.39 -8.12
C GLY A 377 -7.94 -13.45 -7.10
N SER A 378 -7.69 -13.01 -5.86
CA SER A 378 -7.29 -13.76 -4.67
C SER A 378 -5.78 -13.99 -4.53
N ILE A 379 -5.18 -15.07 -5.04
CA ILE A 379 -3.73 -15.32 -4.86
C ILE A 379 -3.11 -15.53 -6.23
N GLY A 380 -2.11 -14.73 -6.57
CA GLY A 380 -1.34 -14.78 -7.81
C GLY A 380 -1.33 -13.42 -8.48
N ASN A 381 -0.68 -13.32 -9.64
CA ASN A 381 -0.59 -12.06 -10.36
C ASN A 381 -1.72 -11.99 -11.39
N ASP A 382 -2.82 -11.39 -11.00
CA ASP A 382 -4.10 -11.42 -11.68
C ASP A 382 -4.33 -10.22 -12.61
N ALA A 383 -5.22 -10.39 -13.59
CA ALA A 383 -5.64 -9.34 -14.50
C ALA A 383 -7.17 -9.18 -14.50
N LEU A 384 -7.65 -8.19 -13.76
CA LEU A 384 -9.06 -7.91 -13.50
C LEU A 384 -9.56 -6.76 -14.37
N TYR A 385 -10.77 -6.91 -14.91
CA TYR A 385 -11.44 -5.89 -15.72
C TYR A 385 -12.91 -5.78 -15.29
N GLY A 386 -13.33 -4.61 -14.80
CA GLY A 386 -14.72 -4.30 -14.46
C GLY A 386 -15.57 -4.23 -15.72
N GLY A 387 -15.48 -3.14 -16.47
CA GLY A 387 -16.14 -2.98 -17.75
C GLY A 387 -16.90 -1.67 -17.87
N ASN A 388 -18.23 -1.74 -17.78
CA ASN A 388 -19.08 -0.54 -17.74
C ASN A 388 -20.05 -0.71 -16.58
N ASP A 389 -20.54 0.43 -16.09
CA ASP A 389 -21.31 0.53 -14.85
C ASP A 389 -20.36 0.37 -13.63
N ASN A 390 -20.87 0.35 -12.41
CA ASN A 390 -20.03 0.54 -11.21
C ASN A 390 -19.53 -0.79 -10.67
N ASP A 391 -18.25 -1.07 -10.83
CA ASP A 391 -17.63 -2.36 -10.53
C ASP A 391 -16.85 -2.34 -9.20
N THR A 392 -16.64 -3.52 -8.61
CA THR A 392 -15.78 -3.72 -7.44
C THR A 392 -14.74 -4.79 -7.77
N LEU A 393 -13.46 -4.43 -7.71
CA LEU A 393 -12.32 -5.29 -8.05
C LEU A 393 -11.40 -5.44 -6.83
N SER A 394 -10.95 -6.66 -6.55
CA SER A 394 -9.94 -6.96 -5.51
C SER A 394 -8.88 -7.90 -6.09
N GLY A 395 -7.62 -7.44 -6.11
CA GLY A 395 -6.45 -8.18 -6.59
C GLY A 395 -6.12 -9.33 -5.65
N GLY A 396 -5.63 -9.01 -4.46
CA GLY A 396 -5.33 -9.96 -3.40
C GLY A 396 -3.83 -10.06 -3.13
N GLU A 397 -3.27 -11.26 -3.03
CA GLU A 397 -1.83 -11.44 -2.91
C GLU A 397 -1.19 -11.61 -4.30
N GLY A 398 -0.26 -10.74 -4.69
CA GLY A 398 0.47 -10.84 -5.95
C GLY A 398 0.60 -9.49 -6.63
N ASP A 399 1.35 -9.41 -7.74
CA ASP A 399 1.46 -8.17 -8.50
C ASP A 399 0.33 -8.11 -9.53
N ASP A 400 -0.73 -7.38 -9.22
CA ASP A 400 -2.00 -7.42 -9.94
C ASP A 400 -2.21 -6.26 -10.92
N PHE A 401 -3.06 -6.49 -11.92
CA PHE A 401 -3.53 -5.45 -12.83
C PHE A 401 -5.05 -5.32 -12.75
N LEU A 402 -5.53 -4.18 -12.25
CA LEU A 402 -6.95 -3.87 -12.12
C LEU A 402 -7.33 -2.71 -13.04
N HIS A 403 -8.46 -2.85 -13.76
CA HIS A 403 -9.01 -1.79 -14.60
C HIS A 403 -10.54 -1.72 -14.46
N GLY A 404 -11.04 -0.66 -13.83
CA GLY A 404 -12.47 -0.42 -13.59
C GLY A 404 -13.24 -0.23 -14.90
N GLY A 405 -12.90 0.81 -15.65
CA GLY A 405 -13.40 1.05 -16.99
C GLY A 405 -14.27 2.29 -17.07
N ALA A 406 -15.59 2.15 -16.94
CA ALA A 406 -16.50 3.29 -17.02
C ALA A 406 -17.63 3.14 -16.02
N GLY A 407 -17.77 4.05 -15.10
CA GLY A 407 -18.61 3.88 -13.92
C GLY A 407 -17.87 4.49 -12.73
N ASN A 408 -18.49 4.44 -11.56
CA ASN A 408 -17.78 4.80 -10.34
C ASN A 408 -17.33 3.49 -9.70
N ASP A 409 -16.08 3.12 -9.92
CA ASP A 409 -15.51 1.83 -9.61
C ASP A 409 -14.74 1.84 -8.27
N LEU A 410 -14.68 0.69 -7.62
CA LEU A 410 -13.87 0.45 -6.41
C LEU A 410 -12.79 -0.58 -6.74
N LEU A 411 -11.52 -0.20 -6.65
CA LEU A 411 -10.38 -1.08 -6.93
C LEU A 411 -9.51 -1.21 -5.67
N ASN A 412 -9.24 -2.44 -5.26
CA ASN A 412 -8.34 -2.78 -4.15
C ASN A 412 -7.19 -3.69 -4.65
N GLY A 413 -5.94 -3.25 -4.57
CA GLY A 413 -4.75 -4.04 -4.94
C GLY A 413 -4.45 -5.14 -3.92
N ASP A 414 -4.51 -4.77 -2.64
CA ASP A 414 -4.11 -5.56 -1.46
C ASP A 414 -2.59 -5.67 -1.28
N ALA A 415 -1.92 -6.75 -1.66
CA ALA A 415 -0.50 -6.93 -1.36
C ALA A 415 0.31 -7.41 -2.57
N GLY A 416 1.32 -6.65 -2.95
CA GLY A 416 2.18 -6.87 -4.12
C GLY A 416 2.37 -5.57 -4.88
N ASP A 417 3.23 -5.54 -5.91
CA ASP A 417 3.45 -4.32 -6.70
C ASP A 417 2.34 -4.18 -7.77
N ASP A 418 1.26 -3.51 -7.43
CA ASP A 418 0.01 -3.49 -8.20
C ASP A 418 -0.08 -2.35 -9.23
N THR A 419 -0.97 -2.52 -10.21
CA THR A 419 -1.34 -1.46 -11.15
C THR A 419 -2.87 -1.32 -11.22
N LEU A 420 -3.38 -0.20 -10.72
CA LEU A 420 -4.81 0.11 -10.67
C LEU A 420 -5.16 1.23 -11.65
N LYS A 421 -6.28 1.08 -12.37
CA LYS A 421 -6.79 2.09 -13.31
C LYS A 421 -8.29 2.26 -13.15
N GLY A 422 -8.74 3.43 -12.71
CA GLY A 422 -10.15 3.77 -12.59
C GLY A 422 -10.82 3.83 -13.97
N GLY A 423 -10.56 4.90 -14.72
CA GLY A 423 -10.99 5.04 -16.09
C GLY A 423 -11.85 6.28 -16.30
N LYS A 424 -13.18 6.14 -16.18
CA LYS A 424 -14.15 7.24 -16.36
C LYS A 424 -15.15 7.13 -15.24
N GLY A 425 -15.50 8.25 -14.61
CA GLY A 425 -16.38 8.30 -13.45
C GLY A 425 -15.56 8.47 -12.18
N ASP A 426 -16.24 8.75 -11.07
CA ASP A 426 -15.56 9.05 -9.80
C ASP A 426 -15.13 7.73 -9.15
N ASP A 427 -13.86 7.36 -9.28
CA ASP A 427 -13.31 6.07 -8.87
C ASP A 427 -12.61 6.13 -7.50
N LEU A 428 -12.60 5.00 -6.78
CA LEU A 428 -11.82 4.82 -5.54
C LEU A 428 -10.80 3.69 -5.72
N LEU A 429 -9.52 4.06 -5.68
CA LEU A 429 -8.38 3.16 -5.79
C LEU A 429 -7.65 3.05 -4.45
N GLN A 430 -7.40 1.82 -4.00
CA GLN A 430 -6.63 1.50 -2.79
C GLN A 430 -5.60 0.45 -3.18
N ALA A 431 -4.31 0.77 -3.17
CA ALA A 431 -3.32 -0.17 -3.65
C ALA A 431 -2.86 -1.13 -2.55
N GLY A 432 -2.34 -0.63 -1.42
CA GLY A 432 -2.15 -1.43 -0.21
C GLY A 432 -0.68 -1.54 0.18
N VAL A 433 -0.08 -2.72 0.06
CA VAL A 433 1.34 -2.95 0.40
C VAL A 433 2.10 -3.32 -0.87
N GLY A 434 3.07 -2.52 -1.27
CA GLY A 434 3.82 -2.72 -2.51
C GLY A 434 4.29 -1.40 -3.10
N ASN A 435 5.06 -1.45 -4.18
CA ASN A 435 5.35 -0.24 -4.97
C ASN A 435 4.37 -0.18 -6.13
N ASP A 436 3.32 0.59 -5.94
CA ASP A 436 2.10 0.51 -6.73
C ASP A 436 2.01 1.63 -7.78
N ALA A 437 1.17 1.41 -8.79
CA ALA A 437 0.91 2.39 -9.84
C ALA A 437 -0.59 2.62 -10.05
N LEU A 438 -1.08 3.77 -9.58
CA LEU A 438 -2.50 4.15 -9.62
C LEU A 438 -2.75 5.24 -10.67
N TYR A 439 -3.83 5.07 -11.43
CA TYR A 439 -4.30 6.04 -12.42
C TYR A 439 -5.81 6.26 -12.24
N GLY A 440 -6.24 7.46 -11.85
CA GLY A 440 -7.65 7.82 -11.70
C GLY A 440 -8.36 7.83 -13.07
N GLY A 441 -8.16 8.88 -13.86
CA GLY A 441 -8.64 8.95 -15.23
C GLY A 441 -9.33 10.27 -15.57
N GLU A 442 -10.62 10.18 -15.89
CA GLU A 442 -11.53 11.31 -16.09
C GLU A 442 -12.46 11.38 -14.87
N GLU A 443 -12.92 12.58 -14.52
CA GLU A 443 -13.77 12.85 -13.35
C GLU A 443 -13.01 12.81 -12.01
N ASP A 444 -13.71 12.95 -10.88
CA ASP A 444 -13.08 13.27 -9.58
C ASP A 444 -12.72 11.95 -8.83
N ASP A 445 -11.43 11.62 -8.73
CA ASP A 445 -10.97 10.32 -8.22
C ASP A 445 -10.35 10.39 -6.82
N ILE A 446 -10.34 9.25 -6.11
CA ILE A 446 -9.63 9.08 -4.83
C ILE A 446 -8.61 7.95 -4.97
N LEU A 447 -7.33 8.24 -4.80
CA LEU A 447 -6.21 7.31 -4.92
C LEU A 447 -5.47 7.22 -3.58
N ASN A 448 -5.24 6.01 -3.07
CA ASN A 448 -4.41 5.76 -1.89
C ASN A 448 -3.32 4.73 -2.25
N GLY A 449 -2.06 5.13 -2.14
CA GLY A 449 -0.88 4.29 -2.36
C GLY A 449 -0.73 3.23 -1.28
N GLY A 450 -0.33 3.64 -0.08
CA GLY A 450 -0.26 2.78 1.09
C GLY A 450 1.18 2.61 1.57
N GLU A 451 1.65 1.38 1.75
CA GLU A 451 3.04 1.12 2.14
C GLU A 451 3.89 0.80 0.89
N GLY A 452 4.87 1.65 0.57
CA GLY A 452 5.87 1.42 -0.48
C GLY A 452 6.11 2.66 -1.33
N ASP A 453 7.04 2.59 -2.30
CA ASP A 453 7.37 3.73 -3.16
C ASP A 453 6.38 3.82 -4.34
N ASP A 454 5.31 4.59 -4.19
CA ASP A 454 4.15 4.55 -5.08
C ASP A 454 4.15 5.62 -6.18
N PHE A 455 3.43 5.33 -7.26
CA PHE A 455 3.14 6.29 -8.33
C PHE A 455 1.63 6.53 -8.47
N LEU A 456 1.18 7.74 -8.17
CA LEU A 456 -0.23 8.14 -8.26
C LEU A 456 -0.41 9.23 -9.33
N HIS A 457 -1.42 9.07 -10.18
CA HIS A 457 -1.81 10.09 -11.17
C HIS A 457 -3.33 10.22 -11.26
N GLY A 458 -3.88 11.34 -10.79
CA GLY A 458 -5.32 11.63 -10.76
C GLY A 458 -5.88 11.74 -12.18
N GLY A 459 -5.41 12.72 -12.95
CA GLY A 459 -5.71 12.84 -14.37
C GLY A 459 -6.49 14.11 -14.69
N ALA A 460 -7.82 14.04 -14.71
CA ALA A 460 -8.66 15.18 -15.01
C ALA A 460 -9.93 15.16 -14.17
N GLY A 461 -10.08 16.12 -13.27
CA GLY A 461 -11.10 16.16 -12.24
C GLY A 461 -10.49 16.81 -11.01
N ASP A 462 -11.28 17.05 -9.97
CA ASP A 462 -10.74 17.51 -8.70
C ASP A 462 -10.36 16.27 -7.86
N ASP A 463 -9.11 15.82 -7.95
CA ASP A 463 -8.66 14.52 -7.44
C ASP A 463 -8.10 14.58 -6.01
N LEU A 464 -8.20 13.47 -5.26
CA LEU A 464 -7.55 13.28 -3.96
C LEU A 464 -6.52 12.15 -4.04
N LEU A 465 -5.24 12.47 -3.82
CA LEU A 465 -4.14 11.53 -3.84
C LEU A 465 -3.47 11.46 -2.47
N ASN A 466 -3.33 10.25 -1.91
CA ASN A 466 -2.61 9.97 -0.67
C ASN A 466 -1.49 8.95 -0.91
N GLY A 467 -0.23 9.31 -0.64
CA GLY A 467 0.95 8.43 -0.76
C GLY A 467 1.08 7.45 0.41
N ASP A 468 0.93 7.96 1.64
CA ASP A 468 1.14 7.28 2.92
C ASP A 468 2.63 7.07 3.30
N GLU A 469 3.19 5.85 3.26
CA GLU A 469 4.58 5.55 3.69
C GLU A 469 5.44 5.14 2.48
N GLY A 470 6.52 5.85 2.17
CA GLY A 470 7.45 5.50 1.09
C GLY A 470 7.94 6.73 0.33
N ASP A 471 8.93 6.58 -0.56
CA ASP A 471 9.36 7.69 -1.43
C ASP A 471 8.42 7.77 -2.66
N ASP A 472 7.34 8.55 -2.54
CA ASP A 472 6.21 8.55 -3.47
C ASP A 472 6.31 9.58 -4.61
N THR A 473 5.56 9.35 -5.69
CA THR A 473 5.36 10.33 -6.76
C THR A 473 3.87 10.54 -7.04
N LEU A 474 3.37 11.73 -6.68
CA LEU A 474 1.96 12.12 -6.85
C LEU A 474 1.81 13.16 -7.96
N LYS A 475 0.80 12.99 -8.83
CA LYS A 475 0.46 13.93 -9.90
C LYS A 475 -1.04 14.17 -9.97
N GLY A 476 -1.48 15.39 -9.67
CA GLY A 476 -2.89 15.79 -9.76
C GLY A 476 -3.38 15.76 -11.20
N GLY A 477 -2.87 16.67 -12.03
CA GLY A 477 -3.14 16.72 -13.45
C GLY A 477 -3.91 17.95 -13.86
N LYS A 478 -5.24 17.86 -13.94
CA LYS A 478 -6.11 19.00 -14.25
C LYS A 478 -7.28 19.02 -13.30
N GLY A 479 -7.62 20.19 -12.80
CA GLY A 479 -8.68 20.35 -11.79
C GLY A 479 -8.04 20.86 -10.52
N ASP A 480 -8.83 21.15 -9.50
CA ASP A 480 -8.31 21.64 -8.23
C ASP A 480 -7.99 20.41 -7.33
N ASP A 481 -6.74 19.94 -7.36
CA ASP A 481 -6.33 18.65 -6.78
C ASP A 481 -5.82 18.78 -5.33
N LEU A 482 -5.99 17.72 -4.52
CA LEU A 482 -5.42 17.59 -3.17
C LEU A 482 -4.43 16.41 -3.12
N LEU A 483 -3.15 16.72 -2.93
CA LEU A 483 -2.07 15.74 -2.83
C LEU A 483 -1.52 15.74 -1.39
N GLN A 484 -1.43 14.54 -0.79
CA GLN A 484 -0.84 14.29 0.51
C GLN A 484 0.17 13.17 0.36
N ALA A 485 1.48 13.44 0.50
CA ALA A 485 2.47 12.41 0.25
C ALA A 485 2.72 11.55 1.50
N GLY A 486 3.12 12.14 2.62
CA GLY A 486 3.12 11.45 3.91
C GLY A 486 4.50 11.33 4.52
N VAL A 487 5.06 10.13 4.60
CA VAL A 487 6.40 9.89 5.16
C VAL A 487 7.30 9.35 4.07
N GLY A 488 8.38 10.07 3.74
CA GLY A 488 9.30 9.70 2.67
C GLY A 488 9.87 10.93 2.00
N ASN A 489 10.75 10.74 1.00
CA ASN A 489 11.22 11.85 0.17
C ASN A 489 10.40 11.85 -1.12
N ASP A 490 9.38 12.69 -1.14
CA ASP A 490 8.28 12.60 -2.07
C ASP A 490 8.40 13.60 -3.22
N ALA A 491 7.70 13.32 -4.33
CA ALA A 491 7.64 14.20 -5.49
C ALA A 491 6.19 14.49 -5.90
N LEU A 492 5.70 15.70 -5.60
CA LEU A 492 4.34 16.14 -5.85
C LEU A 492 4.27 17.14 -7.01
N TYR A 493 3.32 16.94 -7.91
CA TYR A 493 3.04 17.84 -9.03
C TYR A 493 1.53 18.12 -9.09
N GLY A 494 1.11 19.37 -8.86
CA GLY A 494 -0.30 19.79 -8.94
C GLY A 494 -0.82 19.72 -10.37
N GLY A 495 -0.38 20.64 -11.22
CA GLY A 495 -0.72 20.64 -12.65
C GLY A 495 -1.45 21.91 -13.07
N ASP A 496 -2.59 21.75 -13.76
CA ASP A 496 -3.47 22.87 -14.11
C ASP A 496 -4.62 22.92 -13.09
N GLY A 497 -4.71 23.92 -12.22
CA GLY A 497 -5.65 23.87 -11.09
C GLY A 497 -5.28 24.84 -9.99
N ASN A 498 -6.16 25.04 -9.01
CA ASN A 498 -5.75 25.59 -7.70
C ASN A 498 -5.50 24.40 -6.78
N ASP A 499 -4.27 23.91 -6.76
CA ASP A 499 -3.92 22.65 -6.13
C ASP A 499 -3.48 22.86 -4.67
N THR A 500 -3.64 21.83 -3.84
CA THR A 500 -3.09 21.79 -2.49
C THR A 500 -2.15 20.60 -2.36
N LEU A 501 -0.88 20.86 -2.11
CA LEU A 501 0.18 19.86 -1.99
C LEU A 501 0.74 19.87 -0.56
N ASN A 502 0.83 18.71 0.07
CA ASN A 502 1.48 18.53 1.38
C ASN A 502 2.55 17.44 1.24
N GLY A 503 3.82 17.79 1.45
CA GLY A 503 4.97 16.88 1.44
C GLY A 503 4.91 15.93 2.63
N GLY A 504 5.15 16.45 3.83
CA GLY A 504 5.01 15.70 5.07
C GLY A 504 6.35 15.55 5.79
N GLU A 505 6.74 14.33 6.15
CA GLU A 505 8.06 14.08 6.75
C GLU A 505 9.05 13.57 5.70
N GLY A 506 10.10 14.33 5.41
CA GLY A 506 11.22 13.95 4.54
C GLY A 506 11.68 15.10 3.65
N ASP A 507 12.71 14.88 2.82
CA ASP A 507 13.21 15.92 1.91
C ASP A 507 12.37 15.91 0.61
N ASP A 508 11.34 16.75 0.53
CA ASP A 508 10.31 16.68 -0.50
C ASP A 508 10.52 17.65 -1.68
N PHE A 509 9.95 17.28 -2.83
CA PHE A 509 9.87 18.13 -4.02
C PHE A 509 8.41 18.43 -4.37
N LEU A 510 8.00 19.70 -4.30
CA LEU A 510 6.65 20.15 -4.61
C LEU A 510 6.64 21.14 -5.78
N HIS A 511 5.75 20.93 -6.74
CA HIS A 511 5.53 21.85 -7.86
C HIS A 511 4.04 22.08 -8.10
N GLY A 512 3.54 23.28 -7.80
CA GLY A 512 2.13 23.68 -7.97
C GLY A 512 1.70 23.61 -9.43
N GLY A 513 2.26 24.46 -10.28
CA GLY A 513 1.97 24.44 -11.71
C GLY A 513 1.31 25.72 -12.18
N ALA A 514 0.04 25.63 -12.57
CA ALA A 514 -0.71 26.75 -13.10
C ALA A 514 -2.06 26.89 -12.39
N GLY A 515 -2.25 28.02 -11.73
CA GLY A 515 -3.39 28.37 -10.91
C GLY A 515 -2.88 28.84 -9.55
N ASN A 516 -3.76 29.05 -8.57
CA ASN A 516 -3.34 29.58 -7.28
C ASN A 516 -3.15 28.42 -6.30
N ASP A 517 -1.92 27.98 -6.14
CA ASP A 517 -1.58 26.75 -5.45
C ASP A 517 -1.21 26.99 -3.97
N LEU A 518 -1.45 26.00 -3.12
CA LEU A 518 -0.99 25.95 -1.74
C LEU A 518 -0.01 24.78 -1.56
N LEU A 519 1.24 25.08 -1.26
CA LEU A 519 2.29 24.08 -1.05
C LEU A 519 2.76 24.12 0.42
N ASN A 520 2.76 22.97 1.08
CA ASN A 520 3.31 22.78 2.43
C ASN A 520 4.41 21.71 2.37
N GLY A 521 5.66 22.07 2.71
CA GLY A 521 6.79 21.13 2.81
C GLY A 521 6.69 20.27 4.08
N ASP A 522 6.39 20.92 5.20
CA ASP A 522 6.36 20.38 6.56
C ASP A 522 7.77 20.15 7.16
N ALA A 523 8.29 18.92 7.25
CA ALA A 523 9.54 18.66 7.96
C ALA A 523 10.58 17.97 7.08
N GLY A 524 11.70 18.64 6.82
CA GLY A 524 12.80 18.15 6.00
C GLY A 524 13.39 19.28 5.18
N ASN A 525 14.38 18.99 4.32
CA ASN A 525 14.95 20.03 3.45
C ASN A 525 14.20 20.01 2.11
N ASP A 526 13.14 20.80 2.04
CA ASP A 526 12.17 20.76 0.97
C ASP A 526 12.51 21.71 -0.18
N THR A 527 11.98 21.40 -1.36
CA THR A 527 12.05 22.28 -2.52
C THR A 527 10.67 22.51 -3.12
N LEU A 528 10.18 23.76 -3.03
CA LEU A 528 8.85 24.17 -3.44
C LEU A 528 8.92 25.12 -4.65
N TYR A 529 8.08 24.87 -5.66
CA TYR A 529 7.87 25.75 -6.82
C TYR A 529 6.37 26.07 -6.97
N GLY A 530 5.97 27.34 -6.85
CA GLY A 530 4.59 27.78 -7.10
C GLY A 530 4.23 27.64 -8.58
N GLY A 531 4.91 28.43 -9.42
CA GLY A 531 4.78 28.36 -10.87
C GLY A 531 4.07 29.58 -11.44
N LYS A 532 2.79 29.45 -11.78
CA LYS A 532 2.00 30.56 -12.33
C LYS A 532 0.71 30.71 -11.56
N GLY A 533 0.48 31.90 -11.03
CA GLY A 533 -0.71 32.21 -10.27
C GLY A 533 -0.29 32.86 -8.96
N GLN A 534 -1.25 33.09 -8.07
CA GLN A 534 -0.94 33.67 -6.76
C GLN A 534 -0.80 32.52 -5.78
N ASP A 535 0.44 32.08 -5.58
CA ASP A 535 0.77 30.86 -4.85
C ASP A 535 1.12 31.16 -3.38
N ILE A 536 0.86 30.18 -2.51
CA ILE A 536 1.27 30.21 -1.10
C ILE A 536 2.18 29.01 -0.85
N LEU A 537 3.44 29.28 -0.50
CA LEU A 537 4.44 28.28 -0.20
C LEU A 537 4.81 28.39 1.29
N ASN A 538 4.65 27.30 2.04
CA ASN A 538 5.09 27.17 3.42
C ASN A 538 6.08 26.01 3.49
N ALA A 539 7.34 26.26 3.79
CA ALA A 539 8.32 25.18 3.77
C ALA A 539 8.35 24.40 5.09
N GLY A 540 8.52 25.08 6.23
CA GLY A 540 8.22 24.49 7.53
C GLY A 540 9.42 24.48 8.47
N THR A 541 10.10 23.33 8.59
CA THR A 541 11.29 23.19 9.43
C THR A 541 12.43 22.54 8.67
N ASP A 542 13.67 22.88 9.06
CA ASP A 542 14.92 22.55 8.36
C ASP A 542 15.18 23.48 7.16
N GLY A 543 16.25 23.27 6.39
CA GLY A 543 16.73 24.28 5.43
C GLY A 543 16.12 24.11 4.04
N ASP A 544 15.28 25.05 3.63
CA ASP A 544 14.37 24.90 2.50
C ASP A 544 14.71 25.78 1.29
N ILE A 545 14.12 25.45 0.14
CA ILE A 545 14.25 26.22 -1.10
C ILE A 545 12.88 26.50 -1.71
N LEU A 546 12.49 27.77 -1.80
CA LEU A 546 11.20 28.22 -2.31
C LEU A 546 11.36 29.12 -3.55
N TYR A 547 10.56 28.85 -4.58
CA TYR A 547 10.43 29.69 -5.77
C TYR A 547 8.95 30.02 -6.01
N GLY A 548 8.58 31.31 -5.96
CA GLY A 548 7.21 31.79 -6.26
C GLY A 548 6.88 31.59 -7.73
N GLY A 549 7.48 32.40 -8.60
CA GLY A 549 7.37 32.25 -10.05
C GLY A 549 6.84 33.51 -10.76
N GLU A 550 5.68 33.38 -11.42
CA GLU A 550 4.96 34.48 -12.05
C GLU A 550 3.71 34.83 -11.22
N ASP A 551 3.39 36.12 -11.14
CA ASP A 551 2.29 36.73 -10.37
C ASP A 551 2.63 36.94 -8.88
N ASP A 552 1.70 37.49 -8.08
CA ASP A 552 1.96 37.96 -6.71
C ASP A 552 1.92 36.77 -5.72
N ASP A 553 3.08 36.31 -5.24
CA ASP A 553 3.22 35.10 -4.42
C ASP A 553 3.45 35.39 -2.93
N THR A 554 3.21 34.39 -2.07
CA THR A 554 3.56 34.42 -0.63
C THR A 554 4.43 33.22 -0.27
N LEU A 555 5.64 33.48 0.22
CA LEU A 555 6.63 32.47 0.58
C LEU A 555 6.97 32.60 2.08
N ASN A 556 6.86 31.50 2.82
CA ASN A 556 7.26 31.40 4.23
C ASN A 556 8.31 30.27 4.37
N GLY A 557 9.54 30.63 4.76
CA GLY A 557 10.64 29.69 5.03
C GLY A 557 10.37 28.86 6.27
N GLY A 558 10.38 29.48 7.45
CA GLY A 558 10.00 28.84 8.71
C GLY A 558 11.19 28.74 9.66
N GLU A 559 11.44 27.56 10.22
CA GLU A 559 12.64 27.33 11.02
C GLU A 559 13.74 26.71 10.14
N GLY A 560 14.85 27.38 9.86
CA GLY A 560 15.80 26.85 8.89
C GLY A 560 16.79 27.89 8.40
N ASP A 561 17.83 27.45 7.69
CA ASP A 561 18.60 28.38 6.86
C ASP A 561 18.00 28.30 5.44
N ASP A 562 17.08 29.20 5.11
CA ASP A 562 16.22 29.06 3.93
C ASP A 562 16.65 29.91 2.74
N PHE A 563 16.25 29.48 1.54
CA PHE A 563 16.39 30.24 0.29
C PHE A 563 15.04 30.54 -0.32
N LEU A 564 14.65 31.82 -0.38
CA LEU A 564 13.37 32.27 -0.94
C LEU A 564 13.61 33.17 -2.16
N HIS A 565 12.95 32.85 -3.27
CA HIS A 565 12.94 33.68 -4.49
C HIS A 565 11.52 33.95 -4.98
N GLY A 566 11.08 35.21 -4.89
CA GLY A 566 9.73 35.64 -5.31
C GLY A 566 9.53 35.51 -6.82
N GLY A 567 10.33 36.25 -7.59
CA GLY A 567 10.44 36.07 -9.04
C GLY A 567 9.86 37.24 -9.83
N ALA A 568 8.58 37.19 -10.18
CA ALA A 568 7.93 38.25 -10.95
C ALA A 568 6.51 38.49 -10.46
N GLY A 569 6.30 39.55 -9.71
CA GLY A 569 5.07 39.80 -8.97
C GLY A 569 5.37 40.81 -7.89
N ASN A 570 4.38 41.21 -7.11
CA ASN A 570 4.63 41.91 -5.86
C ASN A 570 4.55 40.86 -4.75
N ASP A 571 5.70 40.30 -4.44
CA ASP A 571 5.80 39.09 -3.64
C ASP A 571 5.94 39.41 -2.14
N LEU A 572 5.46 38.50 -1.30
CA LEU A 572 5.65 38.55 0.15
C LEU A 572 6.53 37.39 0.59
N LEU A 573 7.73 37.68 1.11
CA LEU A 573 8.70 36.69 1.56
C LEU A 573 8.92 36.84 3.07
N ASN A 574 8.81 35.74 3.81
CA ASN A 574 9.11 35.66 5.25
C ASN A 574 10.12 34.54 5.53
N GLY A 575 11.30 34.86 6.08
CA GLY A 575 12.33 33.87 6.46
C GLY A 575 12.00 33.16 7.79
N ASP A 576 11.50 33.92 8.76
CA ASP A 576 11.28 33.52 10.16
C ASP A 576 12.57 33.32 10.98
N ALA A 577 13.10 32.10 11.12
CA ALA A 577 14.18 31.82 12.05
C ALA A 577 15.32 31.03 11.42
N GLY A 578 16.52 31.62 11.42
CA GLY A 578 17.76 31.04 10.93
C GLY A 578 18.45 32.01 9.98
N SER A 579 19.54 31.60 9.33
CA SER A 579 20.29 32.52 8.46
C SER A 579 19.80 32.43 7.01
N ASP A 580 18.85 33.29 6.68
CA ASP A 580 18.05 33.19 5.46
C ASP A 580 18.58 34.04 4.30
N PHE A 581 18.25 33.61 3.08
CA PHE A 581 18.47 34.34 1.85
C PHE A 581 17.15 34.63 1.14
N LEU A 582 16.78 35.90 1.02
CA LEU A 582 15.55 36.35 0.36
C LEU A 582 15.88 37.21 -0.88
N ASP A 583 15.29 36.90 -2.03
CA ASP A 583 15.36 37.71 -3.27
C ASP A 583 13.95 37.92 -3.86
N GLY A 584 13.43 39.15 -3.79
CA GLY A 584 12.10 39.51 -4.32
C GLY A 584 12.02 39.41 -5.84
N GLY A 585 13.08 39.83 -6.54
CA GLY A 585 13.18 39.69 -7.99
C GLY A 585 12.62 40.88 -8.79
N LYS A 586 11.36 40.82 -9.21
CA LYS A 586 10.74 41.88 -10.02
C LYS A 586 9.33 42.19 -9.54
N GLY A 587 9.13 43.44 -9.15
CA GLY A 587 7.85 44.03 -8.75
C GLY A 587 8.04 44.77 -7.45
N ASP A 588 7.00 45.26 -6.80
CA ASP A 588 7.16 46.00 -5.55
C ASP A 588 7.04 45.01 -4.37
N ASP A 589 8.16 44.43 -3.93
CA ASP A 589 8.20 43.25 -3.05
C ASP A 589 8.27 43.62 -1.55
N GLN A 590 7.81 42.70 -0.68
CA GLN A 590 7.90 42.80 0.78
C GLN A 590 8.69 41.62 1.34
N LEU A 591 9.84 41.89 1.95
CA LEU A 591 10.74 40.88 2.50
C LEU A 591 10.90 41.12 4.02
N GLN A 592 10.68 40.07 4.80
CA GLN A 592 10.97 40.02 6.24
C GLN A 592 11.83 38.78 6.52
N SER A 593 13.04 38.92 7.06
CA SER A 593 13.87 37.73 7.34
C SER A 593 13.67 37.19 8.74
N GLY A 594 13.80 38.00 9.81
CA GLY A 594 13.37 37.61 11.16
C GLY A 594 14.47 37.67 12.21
N ILE A 595 15.02 36.51 12.59
CA ILE A 595 16.09 36.41 13.59
C ILE A 595 17.33 35.72 13.00
N ASP A 596 18.51 36.02 13.55
CA ASP A 596 19.83 35.60 13.07
C ASP A 596 20.30 36.41 11.85
N ASN A 597 21.45 36.07 11.26
CA ASN A 597 22.11 36.93 10.29
C ASN A 597 21.64 36.62 8.85
N ASP A 598 20.92 37.56 8.27
CA ASP A 598 20.18 37.35 7.03
C ASP A 598 20.73 38.12 5.83
N THR A 599 20.27 37.75 4.64
CA THR A 599 20.60 38.42 3.39
C THR A 599 19.36 38.67 2.53
N LEU A 600 19.03 39.94 2.30
CA LEU A 600 17.82 40.37 1.58
C LEU A 600 18.19 41.18 0.32
N PHE A 601 17.53 40.85 -0.81
CA PHE A 601 17.62 41.57 -2.07
C PHE A 601 16.22 41.95 -2.59
N GLY A 602 15.93 43.24 -2.73
CA GLY A 602 14.70 43.74 -3.38
C GLY A 602 14.76 43.61 -4.90
N SER A 603 15.96 43.77 -5.49
CA SER A 603 16.21 43.63 -6.92
C SER A 603 15.61 44.75 -7.80
N ASN A 604 14.42 44.60 -8.40
CA ASN A 604 13.79 45.69 -9.18
C ASN A 604 12.37 45.91 -8.71
N GLY A 605 12.06 47.13 -8.27
CA GLY A 605 10.84 47.36 -7.53
C GLY A 605 10.93 48.58 -6.66
N ASN A 606 9.83 49.02 -6.09
CA ASN A 606 9.88 49.85 -4.88
C ASN A 606 9.67 48.89 -3.71
N ASP A 607 10.77 48.35 -3.20
CA ASP A 607 10.74 47.20 -2.31
C ASP A 607 10.73 47.64 -0.84
N THR A 608 10.16 46.81 0.03
CA THR A 608 10.22 46.99 1.49
C THR A 608 10.92 45.81 2.13
N LEU A 609 12.09 46.05 2.73
CA LEU A 609 12.93 45.05 3.38
C LEU A 609 12.98 45.34 4.88
N GLY A 610 12.77 44.33 5.70
CA GLY A 610 13.01 44.36 7.15
C GLY A 610 13.77 43.12 7.59
N SER A 611 14.89 43.27 8.27
CA SER A 611 15.73 42.10 8.62
C SER A 611 15.48 41.59 10.04
N GLY A 612 15.32 42.47 11.04
CA GLY A 612 14.89 42.06 12.38
C GLY A 612 16.02 42.01 13.39
N GLU A 613 16.30 40.86 14.01
CA GLU A 613 17.44 40.72 14.95
C GLU A 613 18.60 39.99 14.26
N GLY A 614 19.78 40.58 14.16
CA GLY A 614 20.91 39.95 13.46
C GLY A 614 21.93 40.97 12.97
N ASP A 615 23.12 40.52 12.56
CA ASP A 615 23.99 41.39 11.76
C ASP A 615 23.68 41.12 10.27
N ASP A 616 22.83 41.95 9.67
CA ASP A 616 22.16 41.64 8.41
C ASP A 616 22.73 42.36 7.19
N PHE A 617 22.45 41.82 6.01
CA PHE A 617 22.76 42.44 4.72
C PHE A 617 21.50 42.71 3.91
N LEU A 618 21.25 43.98 3.57
CA LEU A 618 20.10 44.41 2.76
C LEU A 618 20.56 45.17 1.51
N ASN A 619 19.96 44.85 0.36
CA ASN A 619 20.14 45.61 -0.89
C ASN A 619 18.79 45.86 -1.58
N GLY A 620 18.37 47.12 -1.70
CA GLY A 620 17.12 47.50 -2.38
C GLY A 620 17.20 47.36 -3.90
N GLY A 621 18.30 47.81 -4.49
CA GLY A 621 18.65 47.54 -5.88
C GLY A 621 18.13 48.58 -6.87
N ALA A 622 16.85 48.54 -7.25
CA ALA A 622 16.34 49.47 -8.24
C ALA A 622 14.87 49.84 -8.06
N GLY A 623 14.60 50.96 -7.40
CA GLY A 623 13.36 51.71 -7.54
C GLY A 623 13.25 52.84 -6.55
N ASN A 624 12.53 52.70 -5.46
CA ASN A 624 12.53 53.65 -4.34
C ASN A 624 12.24 52.80 -3.12
N ASP A 625 13.29 52.34 -2.48
CA ASP A 625 13.22 51.20 -1.57
C ASP A 625 13.17 51.67 -0.11
N LEU A 626 12.52 50.88 0.75
CA LEU A 626 12.50 51.07 2.20
C LEU A 626 13.24 49.90 2.85
N LEU A 627 14.40 50.16 3.45
CA LEU A 627 15.22 49.16 4.14
C LEU A 627 15.23 49.46 5.65
N ASN A 628 14.96 48.46 6.47
CA ASN A 628 15.07 48.52 7.93
C ASN A 628 16.00 47.39 8.42
N GLY A 629 17.13 47.74 9.04
CA GLY A 629 18.06 46.79 9.68
C GLY A 629 17.55 46.30 11.05
N ASP A 630 16.81 47.16 11.75
CA ASP A 630 16.25 46.87 13.07
C ASP A 630 17.30 46.71 14.18
N ALA A 631 17.81 45.52 14.51
CA ALA A 631 18.72 45.33 15.63
C ALA A 631 19.92 44.43 15.32
N GLY A 632 21.11 44.98 15.44
CA GLY A 632 22.41 44.34 15.22
C GLY A 632 23.28 45.22 14.35
N ASP A 633 24.50 44.80 14.00
CA ASP A 633 25.41 45.64 13.21
C ASP A 633 25.15 45.42 11.70
N ASP A 634 24.25 46.21 11.12
CA ASP A 634 23.67 45.95 9.80
C ASP A 634 24.40 46.61 8.63
N THR A 635 24.21 46.09 7.42
CA THR A 635 24.72 46.67 6.17
C THR A 635 23.60 46.87 5.14
N LEU A 636 23.26 48.12 4.83
CA LEU A 636 22.16 48.52 3.95
C LEU A 636 22.66 49.26 2.70
N TYR A 637 22.21 48.82 1.52
CA TYR A 637 22.47 49.47 0.23
C TYR A 637 21.17 49.83 -0.52
N GLY A 638 20.92 51.12 -0.78
CA GLY A 638 19.78 51.59 -1.61
C GLY A 638 20.00 51.44 -3.12
N ASP A 639 21.24 51.67 -3.57
CA ASP A 639 21.72 51.47 -4.95
C ASP A 639 21.19 52.44 -6.03
N LYS A 640 19.92 52.35 -6.45
CA LYS A 640 19.32 53.22 -7.47
C LYS A 640 17.88 53.50 -7.08
N GLY A 641 17.57 54.74 -6.75
CA GLY A 641 16.23 55.05 -6.34
C GLY A 641 16.19 56.24 -5.42
N LYS A 642 15.02 56.69 -5.00
CA LYS A 642 14.95 57.58 -3.84
C LYS A 642 14.68 56.72 -2.63
N ASP A 643 15.74 56.24 -2.01
CA ASP A 643 15.69 55.15 -1.07
C ASP A 643 15.60 55.70 0.37
N THR A 644 14.98 54.94 1.26
CA THR A 644 14.92 55.21 2.71
C THR A 644 15.57 54.05 3.45
N LEU A 645 16.70 54.31 4.09
CA LEU A 645 17.46 53.32 4.86
C LEU A 645 17.37 53.69 6.35
N ASN A 646 16.97 52.73 7.19
CA ASN A 646 16.95 52.84 8.63
C ASN A 646 17.87 51.75 9.21
N GLY A 647 18.98 52.12 9.84
CA GLY A 647 19.91 51.19 10.50
C GLY A 647 19.23 50.52 11.68
N GLY A 648 18.97 51.28 12.74
CA GLY A 648 18.22 50.82 13.90
C GLY A 648 19.07 50.86 15.16
N VAL A 649 19.29 49.71 15.78
CA VAL A 649 20.13 49.58 16.98
C VAL A 649 21.37 48.76 16.60
N GLY A 650 22.55 49.36 16.68
CA GLY A 650 23.78 48.71 16.28
C GLY A 650 24.75 49.70 15.64
N SER A 651 25.91 49.24 15.21
CA SER A 651 26.85 50.06 14.46
C SER A 651 26.72 49.75 12.97
N ASP A 652 25.89 50.53 12.29
CA ASP A 652 25.38 50.18 10.97
C ASP A 652 26.19 50.81 9.83
N ILE A 653 26.09 50.21 8.64
CA ILE A 653 26.67 50.72 7.40
C ILE A 653 25.53 51.01 6.41
N LEU A 654 25.32 52.28 6.09
CA LEU A 654 24.28 52.73 5.17
C LEU A 654 24.88 53.38 3.91
N ASP A 655 24.51 52.90 2.72
CA ASP A 655 24.88 53.50 1.44
C ASP A 655 23.65 53.78 0.56
N GLY A 656 23.33 55.06 0.33
CA GLY A 656 22.15 55.48 -0.45
C GLY A 656 22.31 55.23 -1.96
N GLY A 657 23.54 55.34 -2.48
CA GLY A 657 23.82 55.10 -3.89
C GLY A 657 23.51 56.28 -4.80
N LYS A 658 22.35 56.31 -5.46
CA LYS A 658 22.00 57.34 -6.47
C LYS A 658 20.58 57.85 -6.28
N ASN A 659 20.46 59.15 -6.56
CA ASN A 659 19.30 60.03 -6.41
C ASN A 659 19.17 60.51 -4.97
N ASP A 660 18.08 61.22 -4.65
CA ASP A 660 17.97 61.89 -3.35
C ASP A 660 17.41 60.88 -2.32
N ASP A 661 18.28 60.44 -1.41
CA ASP A 661 18.05 59.37 -0.45
C ASP A 661 17.84 59.90 0.98
N THR A 662 17.25 59.08 1.85
CA THR A 662 17.10 59.35 3.29
C THR A 662 17.72 58.21 4.07
N LEU A 663 18.77 58.50 4.84
CA LEU A 663 19.48 57.54 5.67
C LEU A 663 19.31 57.94 7.14
N ASN A 664 18.84 57.02 7.97
CA ASN A 664 18.71 57.18 9.43
C ASN A 664 19.53 56.08 10.12
N GLY A 665 20.49 56.46 10.95
CA GLY A 665 21.41 55.54 11.63
C GLY A 665 20.73 54.88 12.81
N GLY A 666 20.43 55.66 13.84
CA GLY A 666 19.66 55.21 14.99
C GLY A 666 20.51 55.23 16.25
N ASP A 667 20.51 54.13 17.02
CA ASP A 667 21.34 53.99 18.22
C ASP A 667 22.62 53.19 17.88
N GLY A 668 23.80 53.81 17.95
CA GLY A 668 25.11 53.17 17.83
C GLY A 668 26.07 53.96 16.94
N ASP A 669 27.31 53.49 16.76
CA ASP A 669 28.33 54.26 16.04
C ASP A 669 28.25 53.96 14.52
N ASP A 670 27.52 54.76 13.77
CA ASP A 670 27.11 54.44 12.39
C ASP A 670 28.03 55.00 11.29
N PHE A 671 28.01 54.36 10.13
CA PHE A 671 28.72 54.80 8.92
C PHE A 671 27.75 55.06 7.76
N PHE A 672 27.80 56.26 7.19
CA PHE A 672 26.94 56.65 6.07
C PHE A 672 27.73 57.00 4.82
N ASN A 673 27.17 56.64 3.67
CA ASN A 673 27.56 57.13 2.35
C ASN A 673 26.28 57.52 1.56
N GLY A 674 25.94 58.82 1.51
CA GLY A 674 24.79 59.32 0.75
C GLY A 674 24.92 59.06 -0.75
N GLY A 675 26.13 59.14 -1.29
CA GLY A 675 26.40 58.79 -2.68
C GLY A 675 26.20 59.96 -3.63
N ALA A 676 25.17 59.93 -4.46
CA ALA A 676 24.92 60.98 -5.44
C ALA A 676 23.45 61.41 -5.45
N GLY A 677 23.13 62.59 -4.96
CA GLY A 677 21.76 62.95 -4.64
C GLY A 677 21.67 64.31 -3.99
N ASN A 678 20.55 64.62 -3.36
CA ASN A 678 20.50 65.66 -2.34
C ASN A 678 20.00 64.94 -1.10
N ASP A 679 20.93 64.37 -0.37
CA ASP A 679 20.64 63.30 0.57
C ASP A 679 20.36 63.85 1.96
N LEU A 680 19.46 63.19 2.69
CA LEU A 680 19.21 63.45 4.12
C LEU A 680 19.91 62.37 4.94
N LEU A 681 20.91 62.76 5.73
CA LEU A 681 21.65 61.86 6.60
C LEU A 681 21.36 62.24 8.06
N ASN A 682 20.72 61.35 8.81
CA ASN A 682 20.39 61.51 10.23
C ASN A 682 21.13 60.45 11.06
N GLY A 683 22.12 60.83 11.85
CA GLY A 683 22.90 59.90 12.69
C GLY A 683 22.14 59.42 13.93
N ASP A 684 21.33 60.31 14.52
CA ASP A 684 20.62 60.10 15.79
C ASP A 684 21.56 59.99 17.02
N ALA A 685 21.90 58.80 17.52
CA ALA A 685 22.64 58.65 18.78
C ALA A 685 23.84 57.72 18.64
N GLY A 686 25.05 58.26 18.82
CA GLY A 686 26.29 57.52 18.67
C GLY A 686 27.38 58.42 18.12
N ASN A 687 28.59 57.90 17.91
CA ASN A 687 29.67 58.67 17.28
C ASN A 687 29.73 58.31 15.81
N ASP A 688 29.01 59.07 15.00
CA ASP A 688 28.70 58.68 13.64
C ASP A 688 29.72 59.25 12.63
N THR A 689 29.89 58.55 11.51
CA THR A 689 30.70 59.02 10.39
C THR A 689 29.85 59.18 9.14
N LEU A 690 29.55 60.42 8.76
CA LEU A 690 28.65 60.74 7.67
C LEU A 690 29.42 61.25 6.43
N TYR A 691 29.19 60.64 5.27
CA TYR A 691 29.66 61.14 3.96
C TYR A 691 28.47 61.47 3.05
N GLY A 692 28.33 62.72 2.61
CA GLY A 692 27.22 63.16 1.75
C GLY A 692 27.44 62.74 0.30
N GLY A 693 28.61 63.07 -0.25
CA GLY A 693 29.02 62.60 -1.56
C GLY A 693 28.84 63.68 -2.63
N ARG A 694 27.94 63.49 -3.59
CA ARG A 694 27.64 64.50 -4.62
C ARG A 694 26.22 65.04 -4.48
N GLY A 695 26.13 66.36 -4.41
CA GLY A 695 24.93 67.16 -4.54
C GLY A 695 24.72 68.01 -3.31
N ASN A 696 23.48 68.37 -2.96
CA ASN A 696 23.25 69.32 -1.85
C ASN A 696 22.65 68.57 -0.67
N ASP A 697 23.51 68.16 0.24
CA ASP A 697 23.14 67.20 1.27
C ASP A 697 22.80 67.91 2.59
N LEU A 698 21.91 67.30 3.38
CA LEU A 698 21.49 67.76 4.70
C LEU A 698 21.90 66.73 5.77
N PHE A 699 22.76 67.16 6.69
CA PHE A 699 23.24 66.32 7.78
C PHE A 699 22.62 66.77 9.09
N LEU A 700 22.16 65.79 9.85
CA LEU A 700 21.66 65.87 11.22
C LEU A 700 22.40 64.79 12.02
N ALA A 701 23.63 65.05 12.48
CA ALA A 701 24.44 63.99 13.08
C ALA A 701 23.86 63.52 14.43
N GLY A 702 23.58 64.42 15.36
CA GLY A 702 22.69 64.11 16.49
C GLY A 702 23.39 64.18 17.83
N VAL A 703 23.47 63.07 18.58
CA VAL A 703 24.10 63.01 19.90
C VAL A 703 25.34 62.12 19.83
N GLY A 704 26.52 62.69 20.06
CA GLY A 704 27.79 61.99 20.15
C GLY A 704 28.91 62.83 19.55
N ASP A 705 30.11 62.25 19.45
CA ASP A 705 31.27 62.95 18.87
C ASP A 705 31.38 62.59 17.37
N ASP A 706 30.70 63.34 16.50
CA ASP A 706 30.47 62.93 15.11
C ASP A 706 31.55 63.41 14.11
N ILE A 707 31.62 62.78 12.94
CA ILE A 707 32.51 63.18 11.84
C ILE A 707 31.70 63.37 10.55
N LEU A 708 31.64 64.61 10.06
CA LEU A 708 30.82 64.98 8.90
C LEU A 708 31.69 65.37 7.69
N TYR A 709 31.48 64.68 6.56
CA TYR A 709 32.13 64.93 5.27
C TYR A 709 31.09 65.34 4.21
N GLY A 710 30.91 66.64 3.98
CA GLY A 710 29.93 67.15 3.00
C GLY A 710 30.10 66.59 1.58
N GLY A 711 31.23 66.86 0.94
CA GLY A 711 31.52 66.37 -0.42
C GLY A 711 31.42 67.46 -1.50
N GLU A 712 30.95 67.10 -2.69
CA GLU A 712 30.70 67.99 -3.82
C GLU A 712 29.29 68.61 -3.71
N GLY A 713 29.17 69.95 -3.73
CA GLY A 713 27.89 70.66 -3.81
C GLY A 713 27.67 71.64 -2.65
N ILE A 714 26.40 71.89 -2.30
CA ILE A 714 26.01 72.79 -1.21
C ILE A 714 25.46 71.99 -0.04
N ASP A 715 26.29 71.78 0.97
CA ASP A 715 25.94 70.91 2.09
C ASP A 715 25.56 71.74 3.32
N THR A 716 24.54 71.30 4.05
CA THR A 716 24.16 71.84 5.37
C THR A 716 24.52 70.83 6.45
N LEU A 717 25.44 71.20 7.33
CA LEU A 717 26.04 70.32 8.33
C LEU A 717 25.59 70.74 9.73
N THR A 718 24.84 69.87 10.41
CA THR A 718 24.45 70.05 11.82
C THR A 718 25.08 68.92 12.63
N GLY A 719 25.96 69.26 13.56
CA GLY A 719 26.65 68.27 14.41
C GLY A 719 25.75 67.77 15.54
N GLY A 720 25.03 68.67 16.19
CA GLY A 720 24.17 68.38 17.31
C GLY A 720 24.90 68.52 18.64
N ALA A 721 24.83 67.50 19.50
CA ALA A 721 25.36 67.54 20.85
C ALA A 721 26.56 66.60 21.00
N GLY A 722 27.76 67.17 21.15
CA GLY A 722 28.99 66.45 21.44
C GLY A 722 30.19 67.18 20.86
N ALA A 723 31.32 66.52 20.72
CA ALA A 723 32.52 67.12 20.17
C ALA A 723 32.70 66.77 18.68
N ASP A 724 32.02 67.53 17.82
CA ASP A 724 31.89 67.17 16.40
C ASP A 724 33.06 67.63 15.53
N ASN A 725 33.33 66.90 14.46
CA ASN A 725 34.38 67.19 13.50
C ASN A 725 33.82 67.39 12.09
N PHE A 726 33.72 68.66 11.69
CA PHE A 726 33.31 69.06 10.34
C PHE A 726 34.50 68.99 9.38
N VAL A 727 34.59 67.93 8.58
CA VAL A 727 35.71 67.67 7.67
C VAL A 727 35.42 68.20 6.27
N LEU A 728 36.22 69.19 5.86
CA LEU A 728 36.04 69.90 4.59
C LEU A 728 37.29 69.75 3.71
N GLY A 729 37.08 69.46 2.42
CA GLY A 729 38.16 69.47 1.42
C GLY A 729 38.80 68.12 1.06
N ASP A 730 38.22 66.96 1.42
CA ASP A 730 38.93 65.66 1.33
C ASP A 730 38.82 64.85 0.03
N ILE A 731 38.01 65.25 -0.94
CA ILE A 731 37.85 64.45 -2.17
C ILE A 731 38.45 65.19 -3.35
N SER A 732 39.14 64.45 -4.23
CA SER A 732 39.88 64.92 -5.42
C SER A 732 39.05 65.66 -6.49
N ILE A 733 37.87 66.18 -6.13
CA ILE A 733 36.81 66.62 -7.03
C ILE A 733 36.30 68.05 -6.72
N TYR A 734 36.89 68.77 -5.75
CA TYR A 734 36.57 70.16 -5.43
C TYR A 734 36.82 71.22 -6.53
N TYR A 735 36.76 70.91 -7.84
CA TYR A 735 36.97 71.95 -8.85
C TYR A 735 36.21 71.69 -10.16
N GLN A 736 35.05 72.35 -10.34
CA GLN A 736 34.71 72.92 -11.64
C GLN A 736 34.77 74.44 -11.66
N THR A 737 35.53 74.92 -12.64
CA THR A 737 35.79 76.31 -12.97
C THR A 737 34.58 76.96 -13.64
N ALA A 738 33.63 77.50 -12.87
CA ALA A 738 32.94 78.78 -13.13
C ALA A 738 31.68 78.98 -12.25
N GLY A 739 31.78 79.84 -11.24
CA GLY A 739 30.64 80.28 -10.42
C GLY A 739 30.85 79.96 -8.95
N ALA A 740 30.39 80.84 -8.05
CA ALA A 740 30.45 80.63 -6.60
C ALA A 740 29.28 79.71 -6.16
N ALA A 741 29.38 78.41 -6.43
CA ALA A 741 28.24 77.49 -6.33
C ALA A 741 28.43 76.30 -5.38
N ASP A 742 29.64 76.02 -4.88
CA ASP A 742 29.86 74.99 -3.85
C ASP A 742 30.26 75.69 -2.53
N TYR A 743 29.60 75.33 -1.44
CA TYR A 743 29.93 75.78 -0.08
C TYR A 743 29.32 74.84 0.97
N ALA A 744 29.99 74.70 2.13
CA ALA A 744 29.41 74.05 3.30
C ALA A 744 28.86 75.10 4.27
N LEU A 745 27.66 74.88 4.79
CA LEU A 745 27.00 75.69 5.81
C LEU A 745 26.93 74.89 7.11
N ILE A 746 27.58 75.35 8.17
CA ILE A 746 27.54 74.69 9.48
C ILE A 746 26.49 75.40 10.36
N SER A 747 25.49 74.66 10.84
CA SER A 747 24.28 75.20 11.50
C SER A 747 24.47 75.58 12.97
N ASP A 748 25.32 74.83 13.69
CA ASP A 748 25.25 74.76 15.16
C ASP A 748 26.61 74.70 15.88
N PHE A 749 27.70 75.05 15.19
CA PHE A 749 29.06 75.00 15.72
C PHE A 749 29.22 75.57 17.15
N ASN A 750 29.67 74.73 18.08
CA ASN A 750 29.83 75.03 19.49
C ASN A 750 31.19 74.60 20.08
N ILE A 751 32.14 75.54 20.11
CA ILE A 751 33.46 75.36 20.74
C ILE A 751 33.42 74.90 22.22
N ALA A 752 32.31 75.11 22.93
CA ALA A 752 32.19 74.69 24.33
C ALA A 752 31.87 73.20 24.48
N GLU A 753 31.27 72.59 23.47
CA GLU A 753 30.96 71.16 23.42
C GLU A 753 32.14 70.36 22.86
N GLY A 754 32.93 70.95 21.97
CA GLY A 754 34.23 70.42 21.56
C GLY A 754 34.49 70.50 20.07
N ASP A 755 33.55 71.08 19.33
CA ASP A 755 33.48 71.11 17.88
C ASP A 755 34.75 71.64 17.23
N GLN A 756 35.07 71.03 16.10
CA GLN A 756 36.26 71.29 15.32
C GLN A 756 35.91 71.36 13.84
N ILE A 757 36.53 72.33 13.17
CA ILE A 757 36.55 72.35 11.70
C ILE A 757 37.90 71.80 11.25
N GLN A 758 37.86 70.69 10.52
CA GLN A 758 39.01 70.04 9.95
C GLN A 758 39.14 70.36 8.46
N LEU A 759 40.22 71.04 8.08
CA LEU A 759 40.55 71.29 6.67
C LEU A 759 41.64 70.32 6.19
N LYS A 760 41.39 69.58 5.09
CA LYS A 760 42.37 68.67 4.48
C LYS A 760 43.04 69.31 3.26
N GLY A 761 44.36 69.50 3.33
CA GLY A 761 45.14 70.16 2.27
C GLY A 761 46.37 70.89 2.81
N LEU A 762 46.98 71.79 2.03
CA LEU A 762 48.01 72.69 2.54
C LEU A 762 47.37 73.99 3.05
N ALA A 763 47.92 74.60 4.09
CA ALA A 763 47.43 75.91 4.57
C ALA A 763 47.44 77.02 3.50
N SER A 764 48.24 76.88 2.44
CA SER A 764 48.26 77.80 1.29
C SER A 764 47.00 77.74 0.42
N ASP A 765 46.21 76.67 0.57
CA ASP A 765 45.06 76.37 -0.26
C ASP A 765 43.81 77.15 0.23
N TYR A 766 43.89 77.67 1.46
CA TYR A 766 42.82 78.36 2.17
C TYR A 766 43.17 79.81 2.48
N LEU A 767 42.25 80.72 2.18
CA LEU A 767 42.23 82.10 2.67
C LEU A 767 41.32 82.17 3.89
N LEU A 768 41.92 82.23 5.07
CA LEU A 768 41.23 82.50 6.34
C LEU A 768 41.11 84.02 6.51
N GLN A 769 39.91 84.61 6.52
CA GLN A 769 39.75 86.08 6.62
C GLN A 769 38.49 86.52 7.39
N GLU A 770 38.66 87.47 8.33
CA GLU A 770 37.59 88.14 9.08
C GLU A 770 36.68 89.06 8.23
N SER A 771 36.94 89.30 6.93
CA SER A 771 36.09 90.18 6.09
C SER A 771 36.43 90.17 4.60
N VAL A 772 35.71 89.35 3.81
CA VAL A 772 35.67 89.46 2.34
C VAL A 772 34.30 89.98 1.90
N THR A 773 34.29 90.96 0.99
CA THR A 773 33.06 91.40 0.30
C THR A 773 32.79 90.46 -0.88
N ILE A 774 31.69 89.71 -0.81
CA ILE A 774 31.29 88.73 -1.84
C ILE A 774 31.10 89.44 -3.19
N GLY A 775 31.82 88.97 -4.21
CA GLY A 775 31.67 89.45 -5.59
C GLY A 775 32.92 89.53 -6.47
N SER A 776 34.12 89.12 -6.00
CA SER A 776 35.32 89.19 -6.86
C SER A 776 36.38 88.08 -6.68
N SER A 777 36.17 87.09 -5.81
CA SER A 777 37.12 86.01 -5.54
C SER A 777 36.57 84.66 -5.98
N GLN A 778 37.36 83.89 -6.75
CA GLN A 778 37.05 82.52 -7.18
C GLN A 778 37.36 81.53 -6.05
N GLY A 779 36.41 80.67 -5.67
CA GLY A 779 36.59 79.67 -4.60
C GLY A 779 35.29 79.10 -4.02
N THR A 780 35.41 78.00 -3.26
CA THR A 780 34.37 77.37 -2.41
C THR A 780 34.40 78.03 -1.02
N GLY A 781 33.23 78.42 -0.50
CA GLY A 781 33.11 79.09 0.81
C GLY A 781 32.78 78.11 1.94
N ILE A 782 33.22 78.42 3.15
CA ILE A 782 32.82 77.71 4.39
C ILE A 782 32.17 78.76 5.30
N TYR A 783 30.88 78.57 5.61
CA TYR A 783 30.07 79.54 6.36
C TYR A 783 29.54 78.95 7.66
N LEU A 784 29.49 79.76 8.72
CA LEU A 784 28.66 79.48 9.89
C LEU A 784 27.30 80.14 9.69
N ASP A 785 26.23 79.36 9.82
CA ASP A 785 24.87 79.89 9.84
C ASP A 785 24.63 80.67 11.13
N THR A 786 24.55 81.99 11.01
CA THR A 786 24.45 82.87 12.18
C THR A 786 23.04 82.98 12.74
N ASN A 787 22.03 82.57 11.97
CA ASN A 787 20.62 82.66 12.35
C ASN A 787 19.99 81.26 12.56
N ASN A 788 20.73 80.20 12.23
CA ASN A 788 20.36 78.79 12.34
C ASN A 788 19.05 78.47 11.61
N ASN A 789 18.90 78.98 10.37
CA ASN A 789 17.76 78.72 9.50
C ASN A 789 18.04 77.68 8.40
N GLY A 790 19.27 77.17 8.32
CA GLY A 790 19.73 76.18 7.34
C GLY A 790 19.78 76.71 5.90
N ILE A 791 19.73 78.03 5.71
CA ILE A 791 19.68 78.68 4.40
C ILE A 791 20.76 79.74 4.36
N TYR A 792 21.65 79.64 3.37
CA TYR A 792 22.66 80.67 3.15
C TYR A 792 22.05 82.06 2.96
N GLU A 793 22.43 82.97 3.85
CA GLU A 793 22.14 84.38 3.80
C GLU A 793 23.42 85.21 3.73
N SER A 794 23.35 86.40 3.14
CA SER A 794 24.50 87.32 3.09
C SER A 794 25.00 87.79 4.46
N THR A 795 24.27 87.46 5.53
CA THR A 795 24.62 87.74 6.93
C THR A 795 25.47 86.66 7.58
N ASP A 796 25.57 85.48 6.97
CA ASP A 796 26.33 84.35 7.52
C ASP A 796 27.84 84.61 7.50
N GLU A 797 28.53 84.05 8.49
CA GLU A 797 29.93 84.34 8.73
C GLU A 797 30.82 83.45 7.86
N LEU A 798 31.61 84.07 6.96
CA LEU A 798 32.60 83.35 6.16
C LEU A 798 33.85 83.04 7.01
N ILE A 799 34.11 81.76 7.27
CA ILE A 799 35.26 81.29 8.04
C ILE A 799 36.49 81.08 7.16
N ALA A 800 36.29 80.50 5.99
CA ALA A 800 37.37 80.21 5.06
C ALA A 800 36.88 80.26 3.60
N LEU A 801 37.78 80.70 2.71
CA LEU A 801 37.59 80.64 1.27
C LEU A 801 38.70 79.80 0.63
N VAL A 802 38.33 78.75 -0.09
CA VAL A 802 39.30 77.93 -0.83
C VAL A 802 39.70 78.67 -2.11
N SER A 803 40.95 79.15 -2.21
CA SER A 803 41.35 80.03 -3.33
C SER A 803 41.93 79.21 -4.49
N GLY A 804 41.22 79.17 -5.62
CA GLY A 804 41.57 78.32 -6.76
C GLY A 804 42.91 78.68 -7.41
N SER A 805 43.86 77.74 -7.41
CA SER A 805 44.87 77.63 -8.46
C SER A 805 44.96 76.17 -8.89
N ALA A 806 45.06 75.89 -10.19
CA ALA A 806 44.99 74.55 -10.80
C ALA A 806 46.16 73.59 -10.47
N ALA A 807 46.82 73.77 -9.33
CA ALA A 807 47.96 72.96 -8.87
C ALA A 807 47.89 72.70 -7.35
N LEU A 808 46.69 72.53 -6.80
CA LEU A 808 46.51 72.13 -5.40
C LEU A 808 46.77 70.63 -5.29
N ASN A 809 47.79 70.29 -4.51
CA ASN A 809 48.33 68.95 -4.40
C ASN A 809 47.91 68.41 -3.03
N PHE A 810 46.65 67.96 -2.92
CA PHE A 810 46.06 67.37 -1.70
C PHE A 810 46.66 65.99 -1.32
N ASN A 811 47.81 65.63 -1.89
CA ASN A 811 48.54 64.37 -1.61
C ASN A 811 49.23 64.33 -0.23
N TYR A 812 48.86 65.21 0.72
CA TYR A 812 49.51 65.30 2.02
C TYR A 812 48.50 65.19 3.17
N SER A 813 48.78 64.31 4.12
CA SER A 813 48.04 64.05 5.37
C SER A 813 48.12 65.19 6.40
N THR A 814 48.21 66.45 5.97
CA THR A 814 48.35 67.58 6.91
C THR A 814 46.97 68.08 7.28
N THR A 815 46.57 67.85 8.52
CA THR A 815 45.29 68.26 9.10
C THR A 815 45.45 69.60 9.81
N PHE A 816 44.59 70.58 9.50
CA PHE A 816 44.45 71.80 10.29
C PHE A 816 43.13 71.73 11.07
N ILE A 817 43.24 71.80 12.40
CA ILE A 817 42.10 71.82 13.31
C ILE A 817 41.93 73.26 13.79
N PHE A 818 40.75 73.83 13.56
CA PHE A 818 40.34 75.11 14.11
C PHE A 818 39.44 74.86 15.30
N ASN A 819 39.83 75.40 16.46
CA ASN A 819 39.02 75.44 17.67
C ASN A 819 38.39 76.81 17.79
#